data_AF-A0A661RQ29-F1
#
_entry.id   AF-A0A661RQ29-F1
#
_cell.length_a   1.000
_cell.length_b   1.000
_cell.length_c   1.000
_cell.angle_alpha   90.00
_cell.angle_beta   90.00
_cell.angle_gamma   90.00
#
_symmetry.space_group_name_H-M   'P 1'
#
loop_
_entity.id
_entity.type
_entity.pdbx_description
1 polymer ?
#
loop_
_entity_poly.entity_id
_entity_poly.type
_entity_poly.pdbx_seq_one_letter_code
_entity_poly.pdbx_strand_id
1 'polypeptide(L)'
;MNREKIIAKIRQNIDNSGMEVDKILVQPDHYGGWNIAVISSAFEGLSEEDRRNKCLAGLDGLSTEWIELLTSNEAEWAGPLPGDFDPEDLPLWPESLARSSTSEISSVLVLSDLDEDIDRPVVTTFYSLRGGVGRSTALAYTARILAEHRRKVVCVDMDLEAPALPVLLGCESDVQDEQGVVDLLIALDQGTKPDFAEHLLPVTNSDNLFVVPAGRVSANYARKLRFINPAAWYREERNPLRFLLDGLKNNLPFAPDVILLDARTGITDLSGPLLFDLADIAVIVFFPHPQTKRGTELLARSLLNTKIGRPISEDRFVAPELRFLVSPIPTSKSKEVIERYERRPLEWIDEWLEDLNILRQGDNLPPVAAEEITHFVRYREDVATSDQVGIDQDIWRAFGPVADWIERFIPTRTEPFIDKSTKKLKQLVLDELRFSVGTAEQQEELIQDFVQTENVRDALSRDVPLVLGRKGTGKTAIFRYLSESHSKNSVVVHAPKGLEGEKKWLLSADGFKEVDEIIYRTNLEWRHFWMLYIGVAVGQNNVSNDQLPEYLKGKDLSTQTTVIEVFEETADAPRGALSLAEWIQRMDGAMRDQIYLLIDGLDTGFGSSAEERDRRRRSIEGLFGAWMDLGQGLKNLRFKILLREDIWRQLRFDNKSHLYGRSTRLQWANQTEFLKVPLKQAMRSSAFKKHEVLQRVKETSVDEWSEDYVHNAWKVLVGERMKGASTTYTRNWVWNRLADANQDHSPRYLLQLFHEAVQWERNEEKKSHYEKTFIRPRALIRCLPKVSEEALGAVREEFSELDPLLDTLKRIGRTPIHAIDLQEHEGLIFLAREVGLLAVYEERGEEIVRYKIPDLYRYGLKMTRKGQA
;
A
#
# COMPACT_ATOMS: atom_id res chain seq x y z
N MET A 1 -38.09 -7.03 31.12
CA MET A 1 -37.82 -7.70 29.83
C MET A 1 -36.94 -6.79 28.99
N ASN A 2 -36.11 -7.31 28.09
CA ASN A 2 -35.37 -6.51 27.11
C ASN A 2 -36.23 -6.30 25.85
N ARG A 3 -35.86 -5.32 25.01
CA ARG A 3 -36.60 -4.87 23.82
C ARG A 3 -37.01 -6.03 22.91
N GLU A 4 -36.08 -6.91 22.55
CA GLU A 4 -36.34 -8.06 21.68
C GLU A 4 -37.40 -9.02 22.24
N LYS A 5 -37.39 -9.29 23.54
CA LYS A 5 -38.39 -10.16 24.17
C LYS A 5 -39.78 -9.52 24.17
N ILE A 6 -39.85 -8.19 24.29
CA ILE A 6 -41.12 -7.44 24.20
C ILE A 6 -41.66 -7.52 22.77
N ILE A 7 -40.83 -7.21 21.77
CA ILE A 7 -41.20 -7.29 20.35
C ILE A 7 -41.64 -8.72 19.99
N ALA A 8 -40.85 -9.74 20.35
CA ALA A 8 -41.18 -11.14 20.07
C ALA A 8 -42.50 -11.57 20.73
N LYS A 9 -42.76 -11.10 21.96
CA LYS A 9 -44.00 -11.40 22.68
C LYS A 9 -45.21 -10.73 22.05
N ILE A 10 -45.10 -9.45 21.64
CA ILE A 10 -46.16 -8.74 20.93
C ILE A 10 -46.46 -9.43 19.60
N ARG A 11 -45.43 -9.79 18.80
CA ARG A 11 -45.61 -10.56 17.55
C ARG A 11 -46.36 -11.86 17.80
N GLN A 12 -45.90 -12.64 18.77
CA GLN A 12 -46.55 -13.91 19.13
C GLN A 12 -48.02 -13.72 19.53
N ASN A 13 -48.35 -12.67 20.27
CA ASN A 13 -49.72 -12.41 20.71
C ASN A 13 -50.64 -12.02 19.54
N ILE A 14 -50.12 -11.24 18.58
CA ILE A 14 -50.83 -10.86 17.37
C ILE A 14 -51.05 -12.08 16.46
N ASP A 15 -50.01 -12.89 16.24
CA ASP A 15 -50.09 -14.14 15.46
C ASP A 15 -51.11 -15.11 16.06
N ASN A 16 -51.09 -15.31 17.39
CA ASN A 16 -52.04 -16.17 18.11
C ASN A 16 -53.49 -15.69 18.01
N SER A 17 -53.69 -14.40 17.75
CA SER A 17 -55.01 -13.78 17.56
C SER A 17 -55.49 -13.85 16.10
N GLY A 18 -54.70 -14.44 15.19
CA GLY A 18 -55.02 -14.54 13.76
C GLY A 18 -55.00 -13.20 13.04
N MET A 19 -54.24 -12.24 13.54
CA MET A 19 -54.12 -10.88 12.99
C MET A 19 -52.74 -10.70 12.37
N GLU A 20 -52.62 -9.87 11.34
CA GLU A 20 -51.33 -9.48 10.76
C GLU A 20 -50.78 -8.22 11.45
N VAL A 21 -49.46 -8.10 11.58
CA VAL A 21 -48.81 -6.90 12.12
C VAL A 21 -48.03 -6.19 11.04
N ASP A 22 -48.29 -4.89 10.86
CA ASP A 22 -47.59 -4.08 9.87
C ASP A 22 -46.24 -3.61 10.45
N LYS A 23 -46.27 -3.10 11.70
CA LYS A 23 -45.07 -2.55 12.36
C LYS A 23 -45.17 -2.64 13.89
N ILE A 24 -44.03 -2.87 14.55
CA ILE A 24 -43.90 -2.83 16.01
C ILE A 24 -42.70 -1.97 16.35
N LEU A 25 -42.94 -0.90 17.11
CA LEU A 25 -41.94 0.01 17.66
C LEU A 25 -41.93 -0.15 19.17
N VAL A 26 -40.75 -0.38 19.73
CA VAL A 26 -40.54 -0.51 21.17
C VAL A 26 -39.27 0.24 21.53
N GLN A 27 -39.39 1.24 22.38
CA GLN A 27 -38.29 2.09 22.83
C GLN A 27 -38.29 2.19 24.37
N PRO A 28 -37.14 2.03 25.05
CA PRO A 28 -37.02 2.33 26.47
C PRO A 28 -37.30 3.82 26.77
N ASP A 29 -38.02 4.12 27.85
CA ASP A 29 -38.17 5.51 28.33
C ASP A 29 -37.01 5.94 29.24
N HIS A 30 -36.66 7.23 29.21
CA HIS A 30 -35.53 7.79 29.96
C HIS A 30 -35.76 7.79 31.48
N TYR A 31 -37.02 7.83 31.93
CA TYR A 31 -37.40 7.82 33.34
C TYR A 31 -37.76 6.43 33.87
N GLY A 32 -37.63 5.41 33.00
CA GLY A 32 -37.94 4.02 33.28
C GLY A 32 -39.30 3.61 32.71
N GLY A 33 -39.34 2.44 32.06
CA GLY A 33 -40.52 1.94 31.36
C GLY A 33 -40.30 1.84 29.85
N TRP A 34 -41.38 1.66 29.09
CA TRP A 34 -41.35 1.43 27.65
C TRP A 34 -42.39 2.27 26.91
N ASN A 35 -41.98 2.82 25.77
CA ASN A 35 -42.82 3.46 24.77
C ASN A 35 -43.07 2.44 23.64
N ILE A 36 -44.33 2.08 23.40
CA ILE A 36 -44.70 1.01 22.47
C ILE A 36 -45.70 1.53 21.44
N ALA A 37 -45.41 1.40 20.15
CA ALA A 37 -46.42 1.55 19.10
C ALA A 37 -46.57 0.24 18.30
N VAL A 38 -47.80 -0.19 18.08
CA VAL A 38 -48.11 -1.31 17.19
C VAL A 38 -49.04 -0.82 16.10
N ILE A 39 -48.66 -1.04 14.85
CA ILE A 39 -49.46 -0.71 13.68
C ILE A 39 -49.95 -2.01 13.05
N SER A 40 -51.26 -2.12 12.86
CA SER A 40 -51.89 -3.27 12.22
C SER A 40 -53.20 -2.89 11.55
N SER A 41 -53.30 -3.17 10.26
CA SER A 41 -54.56 -3.11 9.50
C SER A 41 -55.69 -3.95 10.14
N ALA A 42 -55.35 -5.02 10.86
CA ALA A 42 -56.31 -5.87 11.54
C ALA A 42 -56.95 -5.23 12.80
N PHE A 43 -56.51 -4.04 13.21
CA PHE A 43 -57.14 -3.26 14.29
C PHE A 43 -58.42 -2.53 13.86
N GLU A 44 -58.73 -2.52 12.57
CA GLU A 44 -59.91 -1.86 12.04
C GLU A 44 -61.20 -2.50 12.58
N GLY A 45 -62.07 -1.69 13.18
CA GLY A 45 -63.30 -2.16 13.84
C GLY A 45 -63.12 -2.80 15.22
N LEU A 46 -61.89 -2.91 15.75
CA LEU A 46 -61.63 -3.32 17.14
C LEU A 46 -61.60 -2.13 18.10
N SER A 47 -62.13 -2.33 19.30
CA SER A 47 -62.01 -1.34 20.38
C SER A 47 -60.57 -1.25 20.88
N GLU A 48 -60.19 -0.12 21.48
CA GLU A 48 -58.86 0.09 22.07
C GLU A 48 -58.53 -0.98 23.14
N GLU A 49 -59.53 -1.37 23.93
CA GLU A 49 -59.42 -2.41 24.95
C GLU A 49 -59.14 -3.78 24.32
N ASP A 50 -59.83 -4.12 23.23
CA ASP A 50 -59.59 -5.37 22.48
C ASP A 50 -58.21 -5.39 21.84
N ARG A 51 -57.76 -4.26 21.26
CA ARG A 51 -56.40 -4.12 20.70
C ARG A 51 -55.37 -4.36 21.80
N ARG A 52 -55.54 -3.74 22.97
CA ARG A 52 -54.64 -3.87 24.12
C ARG A 52 -54.58 -5.29 24.66
N ASN A 53 -55.74 -5.91 24.87
CA ASN A 53 -55.83 -7.29 25.36
C ASN A 53 -55.17 -8.28 24.39
N LYS A 54 -55.35 -8.09 23.07
CA LYS A 54 -54.75 -8.96 22.06
C LYS A 54 -53.25 -8.72 21.88
N CYS A 55 -52.75 -7.49 22.00
CA CYS A 55 -51.33 -7.20 21.76
C CYS A 55 -50.46 -7.41 22.99
N LEU A 56 -50.94 -7.00 24.17
CA LEU A 56 -50.13 -6.92 25.39
C LEU A 56 -50.38 -8.08 26.37
N ALA A 57 -51.12 -9.12 25.98
CA ALA A 57 -51.36 -10.29 26.82
C ALA A 57 -50.05 -10.89 27.37
N GLY A 58 -49.95 -11.01 28.69
CA GLY A 58 -48.76 -11.54 29.37
C GLY A 58 -47.59 -10.55 29.46
N LEU A 59 -47.83 -9.26 29.18
CA LEU A 59 -46.93 -8.13 29.46
C LEU A 59 -47.44 -7.27 30.63
N ASP A 60 -48.36 -7.78 31.45
CA ASP A 60 -49.06 -7.01 32.50
C ASP A 60 -48.14 -6.44 33.61
N GLY A 61 -46.92 -6.98 33.74
CA GLY A 61 -45.87 -6.49 34.65
C GLY A 61 -44.88 -5.50 34.03
N LEU A 62 -45.11 -5.07 32.77
CA LEU A 62 -44.23 -4.13 32.06
C LEU A 62 -44.61 -2.69 32.41
N SER A 63 -43.68 -1.91 32.99
CA SER A 63 -43.86 -0.46 33.13
C SER A 63 -43.87 0.17 31.74
N THR A 64 -44.97 0.82 31.36
CA THR A 64 -45.14 1.45 30.05
C THR A 64 -45.51 2.91 30.27
N GLU A 65 -44.72 3.81 29.71
CA GLU A 65 -44.97 5.26 29.83
C GLU A 65 -45.91 5.73 28.71
N TRP A 66 -45.85 5.06 27.55
CA TRP A 66 -46.65 5.41 26.39
C TRP A 66 -46.96 4.18 25.53
N ILE A 67 -48.22 4.03 25.11
CA ILE A 67 -48.68 2.93 24.25
C ILE A 67 -49.63 3.50 23.18
N GLU A 68 -49.35 3.22 21.91
CA GLU A 68 -50.26 3.46 20.79
C GLU A 68 -50.53 2.17 20.01
N LEU A 69 -51.81 1.89 19.73
CA LEU A 69 -52.23 0.69 18.99
C LEU A 69 -53.11 1.12 17.83
N LEU A 70 -52.49 1.26 16.66
CA LEU A 70 -53.02 2.04 15.54
C LEU A 70 -53.33 1.15 14.34
N THR A 71 -54.41 1.45 13.64
CA THR A 71 -54.60 0.99 12.26
C THR A 71 -53.60 1.67 11.33
N SER A 72 -53.37 1.12 10.15
CA SER A 72 -52.49 1.72 9.15
C SER A 72 -52.95 3.14 8.76
N ASN A 73 -54.26 3.40 8.75
CA ASN A 73 -54.83 4.73 8.51
C ASN A 73 -54.65 5.68 9.72
N GLU A 74 -54.89 5.21 10.95
CA GLU A 74 -54.71 6.03 12.16
C GLU A 74 -53.24 6.43 12.33
N ALA A 75 -52.30 5.57 11.96
CA ALA A 75 -50.86 5.86 12.01
C ALA A 75 -50.43 7.05 11.15
N GLU A 76 -51.14 7.34 10.05
CA GLU A 76 -50.85 8.53 9.21
C GLU A 76 -51.12 9.85 9.96
N TRP A 77 -51.98 9.83 10.99
CA TRP A 77 -52.44 11.01 11.72
C TRP A 77 -52.08 11.00 13.21
N ALA A 78 -51.50 9.90 13.71
CA ALA A 78 -51.17 9.70 15.13
C ALA A 78 -50.05 10.62 15.66
N GLY A 79 -49.42 11.40 14.78
CA GLY A 79 -48.26 12.21 15.14
C GLY A 79 -46.99 11.36 15.28
N PRO A 80 -45.96 11.86 15.98
CA PRO A 80 -44.68 11.17 16.07
C PRO A 80 -44.74 9.93 16.95
N LEU A 81 -44.34 8.78 16.39
CA LEU A 81 -44.20 7.51 17.09
C LEU A 81 -42.76 7.35 17.62
N PRO A 82 -42.50 6.43 18.57
CA PRO A 82 -41.18 6.21 19.15
C PRO A 82 -40.16 5.76 18.10
N GLY A 83 -38.93 6.25 18.22
CA GLY A 83 -37.84 5.94 17.30
C GLY A 83 -37.29 4.52 17.45
N ASP A 84 -36.40 4.16 16.53
CA ASP A 84 -35.84 2.81 16.41
C ASP A 84 -34.63 2.53 17.32
N PHE A 85 -34.10 3.57 17.98
CA PHE A 85 -32.88 3.49 18.79
C PHE A 85 -33.17 3.28 20.27
N ASP A 86 -32.38 2.41 20.90
CA ASP A 86 -32.25 2.39 22.34
C ASP A 86 -31.63 3.74 22.80
N PRO A 87 -32.03 4.31 23.97
CA PRO A 87 -31.55 5.61 24.41
C PRO A 87 -30.01 5.70 24.50
N GLU A 88 -29.34 4.62 24.86
CA GLU A 88 -27.87 4.54 24.93
C GLU A 88 -27.20 4.56 23.55
N ASP A 89 -27.96 4.19 22.51
CA ASP A 89 -27.55 4.13 21.11
C ASP A 89 -28.08 5.34 20.30
N LEU A 90 -28.41 6.46 20.95
CA LEU A 90 -28.71 7.69 20.22
C LEU A 90 -27.40 8.32 19.69
N PRO A 91 -27.37 8.83 18.44
CA PRO A 91 -26.20 9.49 17.86
C PRO A 91 -26.08 10.97 18.32
N LEU A 92 -26.52 11.26 19.54
CA LEU A 92 -26.46 12.56 20.18
C LEU A 92 -25.21 12.65 21.07
N TRP A 93 -24.75 13.86 21.36
CA TRP A 93 -23.49 14.06 22.10
C TRP A 93 -23.47 13.43 23.49
N PRO A 94 -24.44 13.66 24.39
CA PRO A 94 -24.40 13.09 25.73
C PRO A 94 -24.29 11.57 25.72
N GLU A 95 -25.11 10.91 24.90
CA GLU A 95 -25.21 9.46 24.77
C GLU A 95 -23.96 8.88 24.10
N SER A 96 -23.47 9.50 23.03
CA SER A 96 -22.26 9.06 22.32
C SER A 96 -20.99 9.22 23.17
N LEU A 97 -20.90 10.28 23.97
CA LEU A 97 -19.79 10.48 24.91
C LEU A 97 -19.89 9.53 26.10
N ALA A 98 -21.08 9.28 26.64
CA ALA A 98 -21.30 8.34 27.73
C ALA A 98 -20.96 6.89 27.33
N ARG A 99 -21.28 6.48 26.09
CA ARG A 99 -20.92 5.14 25.59
C ARG A 99 -19.42 4.88 25.64
N SER A 100 -18.61 5.90 25.35
CA SER A 100 -17.14 5.78 25.37
C SER A 100 -16.55 5.63 26.77
N SER A 101 -17.27 6.02 27.82
CA SER A 101 -16.78 5.96 29.20
C SER A 101 -17.18 4.67 29.93
N THR A 102 -18.18 3.94 29.43
CA THR A 102 -18.75 2.75 30.08
C THR A 102 -18.50 1.45 29.32
N SER A 103 -18.26 1.51 28.00
CA SER A 103 -18.09 0.32 27.16
C SER A 103 -16.63 0.10 26.77
N GLU A 104 -16.10 -1.10 27.00
CA GLU A 104 -14.86 -1.54 26.37
C GLU A 104 -15.10 -1.70 24.86
N ILE A 105 -14.18 -1.19 24.04
CA ILE A 105 -14.22 -1.37 22.58
C ILE A 105 -14.12 -2.87 22.32
N SER A 106 -15.16 -3.50 21.77
CA SER A 106 -15.22 -4.96 21.60
C SER A 106 -14.81 -5.44 20.21
N SER A 107 -15.18 -4.69 19.18
CA SER A 107 -14.75 -4.89 17.79
C SER A 107 -15.14 -3.67 16.96
N VAL A 108 -14.22 -3.11 16.18
CA VAL A 108 -14.48 -1.93 15.33
C VAL A 108 -14.03 -2.23 13.92
N LEU A 109 -14.97 -2.18 12.98
CA LEU A 109 -14.71 -2.24 11.56
C LEU A 109 -14.82 -0.82 11.00
N VAL A 110 -13.78 -0.34 10.33
CA VAL A 110 -13.83 0.94 9.58
C VAL A 110 -13.83 0.68 8.08
N LEU A 111 -14.13 1.70 7.28
CA LEU A 111 -14.17 1.58 5.81
C LEU A 111 -12.86 1.02 5.22
N SER A 112 -11.70 1.42 5.75
CA SER A 112 -10.40 0.92 5.29
C SER A 112 -10.18 -0.57 5.53
N ASP A 113 -10.97 -1.21 6.39
CA ASP A 113 -10.89 -2.65 6.66
C ASP A 113 -11.75 -3.48 5.69
N LEU A 114 -12.64 -2.81 4.95
CA LEU A 114 -13.56 -3.45 4.01
C LEU A 114 -12.85 -3.82 2.72
N ASP A 115 -13.09 -5.03 2.26
CA ASP A 115 -12.64 -5.46 0.94
C ASP A 115 -13.59 -4.93 -0.17
N GLU A 116 -14.84 -4.60 0.16
CA GLU A 116 -15.83 -4.03 -0.77
C GLU A 116 -15.73 -2.49 -0.87
N ASP A 117 -16.30 -1.91 -1.92
CA ASP A 117 -16.46 -0.45 -1.98
C ASP A 117 -17.83 -0.12 -1.41
N ILE A 118 -17.98 1.06 -0.82
CA ILE A 118 -19.28 1.52 -0.35
C ILE A 118 -20.10 2.09 -1.51
N ASP A 119 -21.42 1.91 -1.44
CA ASP A 119 -22.33 2.55 -2.38
C ASP A 119 -22.19 4.07 -2.33
N ARG A 120 -22.16 4.66 -3.53
CA ARG A 120 -22.13 6.11 -3.70
C ARG A 120 -23.46 6.74 -3.27
N PRO A 121 -23.45 8.00 -2.84
CA PRO A 121 -22.26 8.84 -2.61
C PRO A 121 -21.53 8.47 -1.31
N VAL A 122 -20.23 8.75 -1.28
CA VAL A 122 -19.46 8.78 -0.03
C VAL A 122 -19.82 10.03 0.76
N VAL A 123 -20.30 9.89 1.99
CA VAL A 123 -20.71 11.00 2.86
C VAL A 123 -19.57 11.37 3.80
N THR A 124 -18.98 12.55 3.63
CA THR A 124 -17.85 13.03 4.45
C THR A 124 -18.26 14.23 5.28
N THR A 125 -18.14 14.12 6.60
CA THR A 125 -18.43 15.22 7.53
C THR A 125 -17.14 15.90 7.95
N PHE A 126 -17.05 17.21 7.72
CA PHE A 126 -15.97 18.05 8.23
C PHE A 126 -16.41 18.67 9.56
N TYR A 127 -15.65 18.41 10.62
CA TYR A 127 -15.99 18.87 11.96
C TYR A 127 -14.77 19.46 12.68
N SER A 128 -15.02 20.40 13.58
CA SER A 128 -14.02 20.94 14.49
C SER A 128 -14.63 21.31 15.83
N LEU A 129 -13.97 20.96 16.93
CA LEU A 129 -14.41 21.36 18.28
C LEU A 129 -14.28 22.89 18.50
N ARG A 130 -13.37 23.55 17.78
CA ARG A 130 -13.15 25.00 17.85
C ARG A 130 -13.33 25.67 16.51
N GLY A 131 -13.90 26.87 16.52
CA GLY A 131 -13.89 27.79 15.39
C GLY A 131 -12.48 28.29 15.03
N GLY A 132 -12.32 28.73 13.79
CA GLY A 132 -11.08 29.37 13.31
C GLY A 132 -9.95 28.41 12.92
N VAL A 133 -10.21 27.11 12.81
CA VAL A 133 -9.21 26.10 12.40
C VAL A 133 -9.21 25.79 10.89
N GLY A 134 -10.05 26.50 10.11
CA GLY A 134 -10.14 26.33 8.65
C GLY A 134 -10.99 25.15 8.18
N ARG A 135 -11.99 24.72 8.96
CA ARG A 135 -12.92 23.62 8.62
C ARG A 135 -13.62 23.81 7.26
N SER A 136 -14.42 24.87 7.12
CA SER A 136 -15.17 25.16 5.88
C SER A 136 -14.25 25.44 4.69
N THR A 137 -13.09 26.06 4.93
CA THR A 137 -12.04 26.26 3.93
C THR A 137 -11.49 24.94 3.42
N ALA A 138 -11.18 24.00 4.32
CA ALA A 138 -10.69 22.68 3.95
C ALA A 138 -11.73 21.90 3.13
N LEU A 139 -13.01 21.97 3.51
CA LEU A 139 -14.10 21.37 2.76
C LEU A 139 -14.20 21.97 1.35
N ALA A 140 -14.20 23.30 1.23
CA ALA A 140 -14.35 23.99 -0.06
C ALA A 140 -13.20 23.68 -1.04
N TYR A 141 -11.94 23.68 -0.58
CA TYR A 141 -10.80 23.27 -1.43
C TYR A 141 -10.86 21.79 -1.81
N THR A 142 -11.20 20.92 -0.85
CA THR A 142 -11.39 19.48 -1.11
C THR A 142 -12.44 19.25 -2.19
N ALA A 143 -13.56 19.96 -2.11
CA ALA A 143 -14.65 19.88 -3.08
C ALA A 143 -14.22 20.27 -4.49
N ARG A 144 -13.45 21.36 -4.64
CA ARG A 144 -12.91 21.79 -5.95
C ARG A 144 -11.93 20.77 -6.55
N ILE A 145 -11.03 20.21 -5.73
CA ILE A 145 -10.08 19.19 -6.20
C ILE A 145 -10.82 17.95 -6.71
N LEU A 146 -11.79 17.45 -5.95
CA LEU A 146 -12.62 16.31 -6.35
C LEU A 146 -13.41 16.59 -7.64
N ALA A 147 -13.94 17.82 -7.79
CA ALA A 147 -14.65 18.22 -9.00
C ALA A 147 -13.74 18.30 -10.24
N GLU A 148 -12.50 18.79 -10.11
CA GLU A 148 -11.48 18.71 -11.18
C GLU A 148 -11.11 17.27 -11.54
N HIS A 149 -11.14 16.36 -10.56
CA HIS A 149 -11.01 14.91 -10.80
C HIS A 149 -12.28 14.30 -11.42
N ARG A 150 -13.22 15.13 -11.91
CA ARG A 150 -14.48 14.76 -12.58
C ARG A 150 -15.42 13.92 -11.70
N ARG A 151 -15.37 14.15 -10.38
CA ARG A 151 -16.35 13.61 -9.43
C ARG A 151 -17.50 14.60 -9.26
N LYS A 152 -18.74 14.11 -9.21
CA LYS A 152 -19.91 14.93 -8.91
C LYS A 152 -20.00 15.15 -7.41
N VAL A 153 -19.73 16.37 -6.95
CA VAL A 153 -19.62 16.73 -5.55
C VAL A 153 -20.79 17.63 -5.15
N VAL A 154 -21.47 17.27 -4.07
CA VAL A 154 -22.50 18.11 -3.43
C VAL A 154 -22.01 18.53 -2.05
N CYS A 155 -21.80 19.83 -1.86
CA CYS A 155 -21.49 20.42 -0.57
C CYS A 155 -22.78 20.82 0.14
N VAL A 156 -22.90 20.54 1.43
CA VAL A 156 -24.09 20.89 2.23
C VAL A 156 -23.63 21.71 3.43
N ASP A 157 -24.12 22.95 3.51
CA ASP A 157 -23.81 23.83 4.63
C ASP A 157 -24.71 23.49 5.82
N MET A 158 -24.18 22.70 6.76
CA MET A 158 -24.86 22.30 7.99
C MET A 158 -24.49 23.21 9.17
N ASP A 159 -23.75 24.29 8.94
CA ASP A 159 -23.53 25.36 9.93
C ASP A 159 -24.70 26.35 9.85
N LEU A 160 -25.84 25.92 10.38
CA LEU A 160 -27.09 26.67 10.25
C LEU A 160 -27.03 28.02 11.01
N GLU A 161 -26.23 28.12 12.06
CA GLU A 161 -26.12 29.33 12.88
C GLU A 161 -25.13 30.37 12.31
N ALA A 162 -24.10 29.94 11.57
CA ALA A 162 -23.18 30.85 10.89
C ALA A 162 -22.76 30.28 9.51
N PRO A 163 -23.67 30.25 8.54
CA PRO A 163 -23.41 29.69 7.22
C PRO A 163 -22.38 30.53 6.47
N ALA A 164 -21.47 29.87 5.78
CA ALA A 164 -20.34 30.51 5.11
C ALA A 164 -19.93 29.81 3.81
N LEU A 165 -20.50 28.65 3.51
CA LEU A 165 -20.02 27.83 2.39
C LEU A 165 -20.34 28.44 1.01
N PRO A 166 -21.53 29.04 0.75
CA PRO A 166 -21.80 29.72 -0.51
C PRO A 166 -20.86 30.92 -0.77
N VAL A 167 -20.45 31.61 0.29
CA VAL A 167 -19.46 32.71 0.23
C VAL A 167 -18.13 32.17 -0.27
N LEU A 168 -17.60 31.14 0.41
CA LEU A 168 -16.31 30.52 0.06
C LEU A 168 -16.28 30.00 -1.38
N LEU A 169 -17.41 29.49 -1.87
CA LEU A 169 -17.55 28.95 -3.23
C LEU A 169 -17.87 30.01 -4.28
N GLY A 170 -18.18 31.24 -3.88
CA GLY A 170 -18.45 32.37 -4.78
C GLY A 170 -19.83 32.35 -5.44
N CYS A 171 -20.85 31.84 -4.73
CA CYS A 171 -22.24 31.74 -5.21
C CYS A 171 -23.28 32.28 -4.21
N GLU A 172 -22.86 33.05 -3.20
CA GLU A 172 -23.76 33.66 -2.20
C GLU A 172 -24.86 34.53 -2.83
N SER A 173 -24.54 35.26 -3.90
CA SER A 173 -25.50 36.12 -4.61
C SER A 173 -26.65 35.36 -5.26
N ASP A 174 -26.48 34.05 -5.49
CA ASP A 174 -27.44 33.22 -6.20
C ASP A 174 -28.45 32.57 -5.23
N VAL A 175 -28.18 32.63 -3.92
CA VAL A 175 -29.06 32.08 -2.87
C VAL A 175 -30.36 32.89 -2.80
N GLN A 176 -31.48 32.24 -3.11
CA GLN A 176 -32.81 32.83 -3.07
C GLN A 176 -33.49 32.69 -1.70
N ASP A 177 -34.59 33.42 -1.51
CA ASP A 177 -35.47 33.20 -0.36
C ASP A 177 -36.12 31.81 -0.42
N GLU A 178 -36.32 31.18 0.74
CA GLU A 178 -36.93 29.85 0.87
C GLU A 178 -36.12 28.69 0.23
N GLN A 179 -34.86 28.96 -0.09
CA GLN A 179 -33.90 28.00 -0.62
C GLN A 179 -32.92 27.54 0.46
N GLY A 180 -32.45 26.29 0.38
CA GLY A 180 -31.41 25.73 1.25
C GLY A 180 -31.89 24.68 2.26
N VAL A 181 -30.95 24.26 3.13
CA VAL A 181 -31.10 23.16 4.10
C VAL A 181 -32.20 23.42 5.12
N VAL A 182 -32.30 24.64 5.67
CA VAL A 182 -33.31 24.95 6.69
C VAL A 182 -34.72 24.76 6.15
N ASP A 183 -34.96 25.23 4.93
CA ASP A 183 -36.25 25.07 4.26
C ASP A 183 -36.55 23.61 3.92
N LEU A 184 -35.55 22.86 3.45
CA LEU A 184 -35.69 21.41 3.23
C LEU A 184 -36.04 20.67 4.52
N LEU A 185 -35.32 20.93 5.62
CA LEU A 185 -35.56 20.24 6.89
C LEU A 185 -36.96 20.53 7.44
N ILE A 186 -37.43 21.79 7.37
CA ILE A 186 -38.80 22.14 7.80
C ILE A 186 -39.84 21.46 6.91
N ALA A 187 -39.64 21.47 5.59
CA ALA A 187 -40.53 20.82 4.64
C ALA A 187 -40.62 19.30 4.92
N LEU A 188 -39.48 18.65 5.15
CA LEU A 188 -39.36 17.23 5.46
C LEU A 188 -39.90 16.88 6.85
N ASP A 189 -39.86 17.79 7.81
CA ASP A 189 -40.47 17.63 9.13
C ASP A 189 -42.00 17.71 9.07
N GLN A 190 -42.54 18.53 8.15
CA GLN A 190 -43.98 18.77 8.01
C GLN A 190 -44.76 17.72 7.22
N GLY A 191 -44.14 16.72 6.60
CA GLY A 191 -44.86 15.77 5.73
C GLY A 191 -44.58 15.91 4.25
N THR A 192 -43.94 17.00 3.85
CA THR A 192 -43.91 17.38 2.43
C THR A 192 -42.78 16.66 1.67
N LYS A 193 -42.90 16.66 0.34
CA LYS A 193 -41.89 16.11 -0.59
C LYS A 193 -41.30 17.28 -1.39
N PRO A 194 -40.28 17.98 -0.86
CA PRO A 194 -39.68 19.12 -1.56
C PRO A 194 -38.94 18.67 -2.83
N ASP A 195 -38.83 19.55 -3.82
CA ASP A 195 -37.95 19.34 -4.97
C ASP A 195 -36.52 19.74 -4.60
N PHE A 196 -35.66 18.74 -4.38
CA PHE A 196 -34.27 18.97 -3.98
C PHE A 196 -33.46 19.76 -5.02
N ALA A 197 -33.85 19.74 -6.29
CA ALA A 197 -33.16 20.49 -7.33
C ALA A 197 -33.32 22.01 -7.16
N GLU A 198 -34.45 22.48 -6.61
CA GLU A 198 -34.68 23.90 -6.34
C GLU A 198 -33.77 24.45 -5.24
N HIS A 199 -33.25 23.58 -4.36
CA HIS A 199 -32.35 23.96 -3.27
C HIS A 199 -30.86 23.80 -3.63
N LEU A 200 -30.55 23.36 -4.85
CA LEU A 200 -29.19 23.09 -5.30
C LEU A 200 -28.65 24.24 -6.16
N LEU A 201 -27.47 24.75 -5.81
CA LEU A 201 -26.78 25.81 -6.57
C LEU A 201 -25.53 25.25 -7.26
N PRO A 202 -25.38 25.43 -8.59
CA PRO A 202 -24.12 25.12 -9.27
C PRO A 202 -23.04 26.13 -8.89
N VAL A 203 -21.81 25.67 -8.67
CA VAL A 203 -20.68 26.56 -8.37
C VAL A 203 -20.07 27.07 -9.68
N THR A 204 -19.92 28.38 -9.80
CA THR A 204 -19.32 29.04 -10.97
C THR A 204 -17.94 28.47 -11.30
N ASN A 205 -17.65 28.27 -12.59
CA ASN A 205 -16.41 27.69 -13.11
C ASN A 205 -16.16 26.22 -12.71
N SER A 206 -17.19 25.45 -12.38
CA SER A 206 -17.08 24.00 -12.19
C SER A 206 -18.35 23.25 -12.62
N ASP A 207 -18.23 22.31 -13.55
CA ASP A 207 -19.38 21.54 -14.05
C ASP A 207 -19.83 20.41 -13.11
N ASN A 208 -19.03 20.08 -12.10
CA ASN A 208 -19.26 18.92 -11.22
C ASN A 208 -19.35 19.30 -9.73
N LEU A 209 -19.44 20.58 -9.40
CA LEU A 209 -19.50 21.06 -8.02
C LEU A 209 -20.80 21.83 -7.78
N PHE A 210 -21.52 21.39 -6.75
CA PHE A 210 -22.80 21.96 -6.36
C PHE A 210 -22.83 22.21 -4.86
N VAL A 211 -23.61 23.18 -4.42
CA VAL A 211 -23.82 23.49 -3.01
C VAL A 211 -25.30 23.58 -2.67
N VAL A 212 -25.67 23.01 -1.53
CA VAL A 212 -26.94 23.25 -0.86
C VAL A 212 -26.65 24.23 0.27
N PRO A 213 -27.01 25.52 0.14
CA PRO A 213 -26.76 26.53 1.16
C PRO A 213 -27.58 26.22 2.41
N ALA A 214 -27.18 26.71 3.59
CA ALA A 214 -28.03 26.58 4.79
C ALA A 214 -29.37 27.31 4.58
N GLY A 215 -29.28 28.49 3.99
CA GLY A 215 -30.37 29.32 3.51
C GLY A 215 -29.96 30.80 3.50
N ARG A 216 -30.84 31.67 2.99
CA ARG A 216 -30.55 33.12 2.96
C ARG A 216 -30.74 33.75 4.33
N VAL A 217 -29.66 34.26 4.91
CA VAL A 217 -29.67 34.89 6.23
C VAL A 217 -30.60 36.11 6.23
N SER A 218 -31.67 36.01 7.01
CA SER A 218 -32.73 37.00 7.14
C SER A 218 -33.43 36.87 8.49
N ALA A 219 -34.28 37.83 8.85
CA ALA A 219 -35.12 37.71 10.04
C ALA A 219 -36.03 36.46 9.99
N ASN A 220 -36.51 36.09 8.79
CA ASN A 220 -37.33 34.90 8.61
C ASN A 220 -36.51 33.61 8.76
N TYR A 221 -35.27 33.60 8.26
CA TYR A 221 -34.34 32.48 8.47
C TYR A 221 -34.08 32.23 9.95
N ALA A 222 -33.75 33.28 10.72
CA ALA A 222 -33.56 33.17 12.16
C ALA A 222 -34.81 32.66 12.90
N ARG A 223 -36.01 33.03 12.42
CA ARG A 223 -37.27 32.47 12.93
C ARG A 223 -37.41 30.98 12.61
N LYS A 224 -37.08 30.57 11.38
CA LYS A 224 -37.16 29.19 10.89
C LYS A 224 -36.23 28.24 11.67
N LEU A 225 -35.04 28.69 12.05
CA LEU A 225 -34.10 27.91 12.87
C LEU A 225 -34.71 27.39 14.19
N ARG A 226 -35.69 28.08 14.76
CA ARG A 226 -36.35 27.66 16.02
C ARG A 226 -37.17 26.37 15.87
N PHE A 227 -37.48 25.95 14.65
CA PHE A 227 -38.21 24.72 14.37
C PHE A 227 -37.28 23.51 14.16
N ILE A 228 -35.97 23.74 14.10
CA ILE A 228 -34.98 22.68 13.92
C ILE A 228 -34.66 22.07 15.29
N ASN A 229 -35.05 20.81 15.51
CA ASN A 229 -34.81 20.10 16.76
C ASN A 229 -34.29 18.67 16.51
N PRO A 230 -32.98 18.50 16.23
CA PRO A 230 -32.39 17.21 15.93
C PRO A 230 -32.60 16.16 17.03
N ALA A 231 -32.64 16.58 18.30
CA ALA A 231 -32.84 15.68 19.41
C ALA A 231 -34.24 15.05 19.42
N ALA A 232 -35.26 15.72 18.88
CA ALA A 232 -36.59 15.13 18.70
C ALA A 232 -36.59 14.11 17.55
N TRP A 233 -35.98 14.46 16.41
CA TRP A 233 -35.94 13.63 15.20
C TRP A 233 -35.32 12.23 15.38
N TYR A 234 -34.46 12.05 16.38
CA TYR A 234 -33.84 10.75 16.70
C TYR A 234 -34.58 9.98 17.79
N ARG A 235 -35.49 10.62 18.52
CA ARG A 235 -36.39 9.97 19.49
C ARG A 235 -37.71 9.57 18.86
N GLU A 236 -38.02 10.13 17.70
CA GLU A 236 -39.24 9.87 16.95
C GLU A 236 -38.93 9.02 15.71
N GLU A 237 -39.93 8.33 15.16
CA GLU A 237 -39.82 7.54 13.93
C GLU A 237 -39.46 8.43 12.73
N ARG A 238 -40.01 9.65 12.71
CA ARG A 238 -39.81 10.60 11.63
C ARG A 238 -38.47 11.31 11.80
N ASN A 239 -37.56 11.13 10.85
CA ASN A 239 -36.24 11.76 10.89
C ASN A 239 -35.95 12.61 9.63
N PRO A 240 -36.24 13.92 9.67
CA PRO A 240 -35.99 14.86 8.57
C PRO A 240 -34.54 14.89 8.11
N LEU A 241 -33.58 14.67 9.00
CA LEU A 241 -32.16 14.69 8.66
C LEU A 241 -31.76 13.49 7.78
N ARG A 242 -32.30 12.29 8.07
CA ARG A 242 -32.14 11.11 7.20
C ARG A 242 -32.83 11.29 5.86
N PHE A 243 -34.05 11.83 5.86
CA PHE A 243 -34.77 12.14 4.61
C PHE A 243 -34.05 13.18 3.75
N LEU A 244 -33.39 14.17 4.37
CA LEU A 244 -32.55 15.13 3.67
C LEU A 244 -31.42 14.39 2.94
N LEU A 245 -30.69 13.52 3.65
CA LEU A 245 -29.59 12.77 3.06
C LEU A 245 -30.08 11.84 1.94
N ASP A 246 -31.18 11.11 2.15
CA ASP A 246 -31.76 10.21 1.14
C ASP A 246 -32.24 10.95 -0.11
N GLY A 247 -32.82 12.13 0.07
CA GLY A 247 -33.21 12.98 -1.06
C GLY A 247 -32.02 13.55 -1.82
N LEU A 248 -30.94 13.94 -1.13
CA LEU A 248 -29.69 14.34 -1.81
C LEU A 248 -29.01 13.18 -2.54
N LYS A 249 -29.17 11.95 -2.05
CA LYS A 249 -28.64 10.74 -2.71
C LYS A 249 -29.44 10.36 -3.96
N ASN A 250 -30.77 10.39 -3.87
CA ASN A 250 -31.66 9.72 -4.83
C ASN A 250 -32.53 10.66 -5.67
N ASN A 251 -32.79 11.89 -5.21
CA ASN A 251 -33.79 12.79 -5.78
C ASN A 251 -33.17 14.04 -6.43
N LEU A 252 -31.86 14.03 -6.66
CA LEU A 252 -31.17 15.04 -7.46
C LEU A 252 -31.26 14.70 -8.97
N PRO A 253 -31.08 15.69 -9.86
CA PRO A 253 -31.06 15.46 -11.32
C PRO A 253 -29.86 14.61 -11.79
N PHE A 254 -28.97 14.23 -10.88
CA PHE A 254 -27.83 13.35 -11.12
C PHE A 254 -27.53 12.52 -9.85
N ALA A 255 -26.87 11.37 -10.02
CA ALA A 255 -26.30 10.63 -8.90
C ALA A 255 -24.96 11.28 -8.46
N PRO A 256 -24.86 11.79 -7.22
CA PRO A 256 -23.61 12.33 -6.69
C PRO A 256 -22.59 11.22 -6.42
N ASP A 257 -21.29 11.53 -6.60
CA ASP A 257 -20.21 10.65 -6.18
C ASP A 257 -19.84 10.88 -4.70
N VAL A 258 -19.98 12.13 -4.25
CA VAL A 258 -19.58 12.58 -2.90
C VAL A 258 -20.57 13.61 -2.36
N ILE A 259 -20.92 13.48 -1.09
CA ILE A 259 -21.61 14.51 -0.31
C ILE A 259 -20.66 14.98 0.80
N LEU A 260 -20.39 16.29 0.86
CA LEU A 260 -19.54 16.91 1.87
C LEU A 260 -20.40 17.74 2.83
N LEU A 261 -20.38 17.40 4.11
CA LEU A 261 -21.18 18.07 5.15
C LEU A 261 -20.30 19.01 5.97
N ASP A 262 -20.65 20.30 6.01
CA ASP A 262 -19.94 21.30 6.80
C ASP A 262 -20.58 21.44 8.19
N ALA A 263 -20.11 20.68 9.20
CA ALA A 263 -20.76 20.63 10.51
C ALA A 263 -20.36 21.77 11.47
N ARG A 264 -21.36 22.38 12.14
CA ARG A 264 -21.15 23.44 13.16
C ARG A 264 -20.05 23.10 14.17
N THR A 265 -19.27 24.10 14.54
CA THR A 265 -18.16 23.91 15.50
C THR A 265 -18.66 23.70 16.92
N GLY A 266 -18.04 22.77 17.64
CA GLY A 266 -18.35 22.47 19.03
C GLY A 266 -19.40 21.35 19.21
N ILE A 267 -19.78 21.14 20.46
CA ILE A 267 -20.77 20.15 20.86
C ILE A 267 -22.16 20.78 20.65
N THR A 268 -22.80 20.45 19.52
CA THR A 268 -24.11 21.00 19.12
C THR A 268 -25.07 19.88 18.77
N ASP A 269 -26.38 20.12 18.89
CA ASP A 269 -27.41 19.10 18.69
C ASP A 269 -27.37 18.48 17.29
N LEU A 270 -26.98 19.25 16.27
CA LEU A 270 -26.86 18.77 14.90
C LEU A 270 -25.52 18.09 14.62
N SER A 271 -24.40 18.56 15.21
CA SER A 271 -23.07 18.02 14.89
C SER A 271 -22.87 16.55 15.33
N GLY A 272 -23.57 16.10 16.38
CA GLY A 272 -23.54 14.71 16.82
C GLY A 272 -24.05 13.75 15.73
N PRO A 273 -25.31 13.85 15.30
CA PRO A 273 -25.87 13.02 14.24
C PRO A 273 -25.07 13.03 12.92
N LEU A 274 -24.53 14.18 12.53
CA LEU A 274 -23.69 14.28 11.32
C LEU A 274 -22.42 13.44 11.40
N LEU A 275 -21.91 13.20 12.61
CA LEU A 275 -20.68 12.43 12.86
C LEU A 275 -20.97 10.96 13.16
N PHE A 276 -21.96 10.67 14.01
CA PHE A 276 -22.20 9.33 14.54
C PHE A 276 -23.23 8.52 13.75
N ASP A 277 -24.07 9.15 12.92
CA ASP A 277 -25.09 8.45 12.11
C ASP A 277 -24.80 8.55 10.60
N LEU A 278 -24.55 9.77 10.09
CA LEU A 278 -24.52 9.99 8.64
C LEU A 278 -23.15 9.84 7.98
N ALA A 279 -22.06 10.01 8.73
CA ALA A 279 -20.72 10.06 8.15
C ALA A 279 -20.20 8.66 7.76
N ASP A 280 -19.82 8.51 6.50
CA ASP A 280 -18.92 7.43 6.07
C ASP A 280 -17.47 7.79 6.50
N ILE A 281 -17.10 9.07 6.38
CA ILE A 281 -15.77 9.59 6.76
C ILE A 281 -15.94 10.82 7.67
N ALA A 282 -15.22 10.85 8.79
CA ALA A 282 -15.18 11.97 9.71
C ALA A 282 -13.81 12.68 9.62
N VAL A 283 -13.79 13.86 8.98
CA VAL A 283 -12.59 14.72 8.91
C VAL A 283 -12.59 15.69 10.09
N ILE A 284 -11.78 15.36 11.09
CA ILE A 284 -11.64 16.11 12.33
C ILE A 284 -10.54 17.16 12.17
N VAL A 285 -10.95 18.41 12.02
CA VAL A 285 -10.06 19.56 11.87
C VAL A 285 -9.77 20.15 13.25
N PHE A 286 -8.50 20.23 13.64
CA PHE A 286 -8.13 20.82 14.93
C PHE A 286 -6.75 21.46 14.94
N PHE A 287 -6.59 22.41 15.85
CA PHE A 287 -5.29 22.98 16.21
C PHE A 287 -4.80 22.33 17.53
N PRO A 288 -3.53 21.91 17.65
CA PRO A 288 -3.08 21.07 18.75
C PRO A 288 -2.77 21.90 20.01
N HIS A 289 -3.85 22.29 20.68
CA HIS A 289 -3.83 23.07 21.91
C HIS A 289 -4.28 22.17 23.09
N PRO A 290 -3.75 22.36 24.32
CA PRO A 290 -4.19 21.56 25.47
C PRO A 290 -5.71 21.54 25.69
N GLN A 291 -6.39 22.65 25.35
CA GLN A 291 -7.85 22.76 25.45
C GLN A 291 -8.61 21.87 24.44
N THR A 292 -8.00 21.50 23.31
CA THR A 292 -8.62 20.63 22.30
C THR A 292 -8.27 19.16 22.51
N LYS A 293 -7.19 18.83 23.24
CA LYS A 293 -6.74 17.43 23.46
C LYS A 293 -7.88 16.56 24.00
N ARG A 294 -8.44 16.91 25.17
CA ARG A 294 -9.43 16.05 25.84
C ARG A 294 -10.74 15.91 25.07
N GLY A 295 -11.22 17.00 24.46
CA GLY A 295 -12.45 16.94 23.68
C GLY A 295 -12.30 16.14 22.39
N THR A 296 -11.15 16.24 21.72
CA THR A 296 -10.87 15.48 20.50
C THR A 296 -10.61 14.00 20.80
N GLU A 297 -9.94 13.70 21.93
CA GLU A 297 -9.77 12.33 22.45
C GLU A 297 -11.12 11.64 22.65
N LEU A 298 -12.03 12.28 23.40
CA LEU A 298 -13.34 11.74 23.69
C LEU A 298 -14.15 11.53 22.40
N LEU A 299 -14.10 12.49 21.48
CA LEU A 299 -14.75 12.35 20.18
C LEU A 299 -14.20 11.16 19.38
N ALA A 300 -12.87 11.04 19.27
CA ALA A 300 -12.23 9.95 18.54
C ALA A 300 -12.61 8.59 19.12
N ARG A 301 -12.55 8.44 20.45
CA ARG A 301 -12.98 7.22 21.16
C ARG A 301 -14.47 6.93 20.97
N SER A 302 -15.34 7.95 21.02
CA SER A 302 -16.78 7.79 20.76
C SER A 302 -17.09 7.36 19.33
N LEU A 303 -16.40 7.93 18.34
CA LEU A 303 -16.58 7.56 16.94
C LEU A 303 -16.18 6.12 16.68
N LEU A 304 -15.12 5.63 17.32
CA LEU A 304 -14.71 4.23 17.23
C LEU A 304 -15.68 3.29 17.95
N ASN A 305 -16.39 3.75 18.97
CA ASN A 305 -17.39 2.98 19.72
C ASN A 305 -18.82 3.12 19.17
N THR A 306 -19.00 3.75 18.01
CA THR A 306 -20.35 3.88 17.46
C THR A 306 -20.88 2.51 17.01
N LYS A 307 -22.09 2.17 17.47
CA LYS A 307 -22.87 1.03 16.98
C LYS A 307 -23.89 1.45 15.91
N ILE A 308 -23.87 2.74 15.60
CA ILE A 308 -24.78 3.41 14.69
C ILE A 308 -23.90 3.82 13.51
N GLY A 309 -24.26 3.41 12.31
CA GLY A 309 -23.43 3.62 11.13
C GLY A 309 -23.99 2.82 9.96
N ARG A 310 -23.25 2.78 8.86
CA ARG A 310 -23.69 2.04 7.67
C ARG A 310 -23.76 0.54 8.01
N PRO A 311 -24.94 -0.11 7.90
CA PRO A 311 -25.04 -1.55 8.06
C PRO A 311 -24.40 -2.24 6.85
N ILE A 312 -23.53 -3.21 7.10
CA ILE A 312 -23.02 -4.12 6.04
C ILE A 312 -23.83 -5.42 6.04
N SER A 313 -24.24 -5.89 7.23
CA SER A 313 -25.06 -7.08 7.43
C SER A 313 -25.91 -6.90 8.69
N GLU A 314 -26.90 -7.77 8.91
CA GLU A 314 -27.84 -7.68 10.04
C GLU A 314 -27.17 -7.42 11.41
N ASP A 315 -25.95 -7.93 11.63
CA ASP A 315 -25.22 -7.80 12.91
C ASP A 315 -23.89 -7.04 12.81
N ARG A 316 -23.57 -6.36 11.70
CA ARG A 316 -22.28 -5.64 11.54
C ARG A 316 -22.45 -4.22 11.01
N PHE A 317 -21.93 -3.29 11.79
CA PHE A 317 -21.88 -1.86 11.50
C PHE A 317 -20.44 -1.43 11.24
N VAL A 318 -20.29 -0.43 10.38
CA VAL A 318 -19.01 0.22 10.11
C VAL A 318 -18.99 1.55 10.84
N ALA A 319 -17.97 1.75 11.67
CA ALA A 319 -17.71 3.04 12.26
C ALA A 319 -17.19 4.03 11.20
N PRO A 320 -17.50 5.32 11.32
CA PRO A 320 -16.98 6.35 10.44
C PRO A 320 -15.45 6.30 10.39
N GLU A 321 -14.91 6.42 9.18
CA GLU A 321 -13.47 6.45 8.98
C GLU A 321 -12.89 7.77 9.51
N LEU A 322 -12.08 7.68 10.56
CA LEU A 322 -11.45 8.85 11.19
C LEU A 322 -10.29 9.40 10.36
N ARG A 323 -10.29 10.71 10.12
CA ARG A 323 -9.18 11.45 9.51
C ARG A 323 -8.91 12.76 10.24
N PHE A 324 -7.65 13.09 10.46
CA PHE A 324 -7.25 14.26 11.24
C PHE A 324 -6.58 15.30 10.36
N LEU A 325 -7.17 16.49 10.28
CA LEU A 325 -6.56 17.64 9.62
C LEU A 325 -6.05 18.62 10.67
N VAL A 326 -4.74 18.67 10.86
CA VAL A 326 -4.12 19.58 11.81
C VAL A 326 -3.89 20.92 11.13
N SER A 327 -4.63 21.94 11.55
CA SER A 327 -4.68 23.25 10.88
C SER A 327 -5.13 24.39 11.80
N PRO A 328 -4.67 25.64 11.57
CA PRO A 328 -3.52 26.00 10.73
C PRO A 328 -2.21 25.87 11.53
N ILE A 329 -1.17 25.32 10.92
CA ILE A 329 0.15 25.20 11.58
C ILE A 329 0.98 26.45 11.34
N PRO A 330 1.62 27.04 12.37
CA PRO A 330 2.53 28.15 12.17
C PRO A 330 3.68 27.80 11.21
N THR A 331 4.06 28.72 10.32
CA THR A 331 5.11 28.52 9.31
C THR A 331 6.55 28.56 9.86
N SER A 332 6.72 28.69 11.19
CA SER A 332 8.04 28.78 11.82
C SER A 332 8.81 27.47 11.70
N LYS A 333 10.09 27.56 11.31
CA LYS A 333 11.04 26.44 11.24
C LYS A 333 11.75 26.15 12.56
N SER A 334 11.38 26.82 13.66
CA SER A 334 12.02 26.58 14.95
C SER A 334 11.72 25.16 15.44
N LYS A 335 12.73 24.52 16.03
CA LYS A 335 12.62 23.13 16.52
C LYS A 335 11.46 22.95 17.50
N GLU A 336 11.25 23.93 18.38
CA GLU A 336 10.14 23.95 19.34
C GLU A 336 8.75 23.99 18.68
N VAL A 337 8.60 24.71 17.56
CA VAL A 337 7.34 24.78 16.82
C VAL A 337 7.06 23.45 16.13
N ILE A 338 8.06 22.87 15.48
CA ILE A 338 7.94 21.54 14.84
C ILE A 338 7.56 20.47 15.89
N GLU A 339 8.28 20.42 17.03
CA GLU A 339 7.96 19.48 18.11
C GLU A 339 6.56 19.70 18.68
N ARG A 340 6.13 20.95 18.82
CA ARG A 340 4.85 21.29 19.44
C ARG A 340 3.65 21.11 18.51
N TYR A 341 3.79 21.36 17.20
CA TYR A 341 2.65 21.46 16.29
C TYR A 341 2.63 20.39 15.19
N GLU A 342 3.75 19.70 14.94
CA GLU A 342 3.80 18.60 13.97
C GLU A 342 3.96 17.24 14.68
N ARG A 343 4.75 17.15 15.76
CA ARG A 343 4.97 15.88 16.49
C ARG A 343 3.92 15.58 17.56
N ARG A 344 3.64 16.54 18.44
CA ARG A 344 2.67 16.39 19.53
C ARG A 344 1.27 15.89 19.11
N PRO A 345 0.69 16.36 17.98
CA PRO A 345 -0.63 15.88 17.56
C PRO A 345 -0.61 14.39 17.23
N LEU A 346 0.47 13.91 16.59
CA LEU A 346 0.63 12.49 16.26
C LEU A 346 0.74 11.64 17.52
N GLU A 347 1.51 12.10 18.52
CA GLU A 347 1.60 11.42 19.81
C GLU A 347 0.25 11.33 20.52
N TRP A 348 -0.57 12.39 20.42
CA TRP A 348 -1.93 12.36 20.96
C TRP A 348 -2.83 11.39 20.19
N ILE A 349 -2.76 11.38 18.86
CA ILE A 349 -3.58 10.50 18.03
C ILE A 349 -3.19 9.03 18.27
N ASP A 350 -1.90 8.70 18.36
CA ASP A 350 -1.44 7.36 18.72
C ASP A 350 -1.99 6.93 20.10
N GLU A 351 -1.97 7.82 21.10
CA GLU A 351 -2.56 7.58 22.44
C GLU A 351 -4.09 7.34 22.35
N TRP A 352 -4.79 8.03 21.43
CA TRP A 352 -6.22 7.85 21.24
C TRP A 352 -6.57 6.53 20.52
N LEU A 353 -5.65 6.00 19.71
CA LEU A 353 -5.82 4.77 18.93
C LEU A 353 -5.25 3.53 19.61
N GLU A 354 -4.65 3.63 20.80
CA GLU A 354 -3.96 2.52 21.46
C GLU A 354 -4.89 1.32 21.68
N ASP A 355 -6.05 1.54 22.29
CA ASP A 355 -7.06 0.50 22.56
C ASP A 355 -7.55 -0.15 21.26
N LEU A 356 -7.78 0.65 20.21
CA LEU A 356 -8.15 0.16 18.88
C LEU A 356 -7.04 -0.73 18.30
N ASN A 357 -5.79 -0.31 18.38
CA ASN A 357 -4.65 -1.04 17.81
C ASN A 357 -4.39 -2.36 18.54
N ILE A 358 -4.65 -2.44 19.84
CA ILE A 358 -4.59 -3.69 20.61
C ILE A 358 -5.64 -4.68 20.09
N LEU A 359 -6.88 -4.23 19.92
CA LEU A 359 -7.97 -5.07 19.41
C LEU A 359 -7.71 -5.52 17.98
N ARG A 360 -7.27 -4.60 17.13
CA ARG A 360 -6.88 -4.91 15.75
C ARG A 360 -5.81 -5.98 15.70
N GLN A 361 -4.80 -5.95 16.57
CA GLN A 361 -3.81 -7.04 16.63
C GLN A 361 -4.44 -8.39 17.00
N GLY A 362 -5.39 -8.40 17.94
CA GLY A 362 -6.17 -9.60 18.31
C GLY A 362 -6.96 -10.18 17.13
N ASP A 363 -7.57 -9.31 16.33
CA ASP A 363 -8.32 -9.66 15.11
C ASP A 363 -7.40 -9.91 13.90
N ASN A 364 -6.08 -9.93 14.12
CA ASN A 364 -5.08 -10.03 13.06
C ASN A 364 -5.29 -8.97 11.97
N LEU A 365 -5.64 -7.73 12.34
CA LEU A 365 -5.70 -6.49 11.56
C LEU A 365 -4.42 -5.66 11.78
N PRO A 366 -3.92 -4.91 10.76
CA PRO A 366 -2.72 -4.11 10.95
C PRO A 366 -3.04 -2.91 11.85
N PRO A 367 -2.11 -2.47 12.70
CA PRO A 367 -2.30 -1.26 13.49
C PRO A 367 -2.39 -0.04 12.56
N VAL A 368 -3.21 0.92 12.93
CA VAL A 368 -3.32 2.23 12.30
C VAL A 368 -2.33 3.17 12.97
N ALA A 369 -1.39 3.71 12.20
CA ALA A 369 -0.45 4.70 12.70
C ALA A 369 -1.02 6.12 12.53
N ALA A 370 -0.79 7.00 13.50
CA ALA A 370 -1.27 8.38 13.44
C ALA A 370 -0.83 9.10 12.16
N GLU A 371 0.39 8.86 11.67
CA GLU A 371 0.91 9.49 10.45
C GLU A 371 0.14 9.11 9.19
N GLU A 372 -0.55 7.95 9.16
CA GLU A 372 -1.26 7.50 7.98
C GLU A 372 -2.65 8.13 7.84
N ILE A 373 -3.20 8.66 8.94
CA ILE A 373 -4.55 9.22 8.99
C ILE A 373 -4.56 10.73 9.31
N THR A 374 -3.37 11.34 9.41
CA THR A 374 -3.20 12.74 9.77
C THR A 374 -2.55 13.51 8.62
N HIS A 375 -3.10 14.67 8.29
CA HIS A 375 -2.50 15.62 7.36
C HIS A 375 -2.38 16.99 8.00
N PHE A 376 -1.38 17.74 7.56
CA PHE A 376 -0.97 19.01 8.13
C PHE A 376 -1.12 20.14 7.12
N VAL A 377 -1.90 21.17 7.46
CA VAL A 377 -2.05 22.37 6.63
C VAL A 377 -1.43 23.56 7.36
N ARG A 378 -0.42 24.15 6.72
CA ARG A 378 0.25 25.34 7.24
C ARG A 378 -0.59 26.58 7.03
N TYR A 379 -0.48 27.52 7.96
CA TYR A 379 -1.03 28.85 7.82
C TYR A 379 -0.49 29.50 6.55
N ARG A 380 -1.38 30.06 5.74
CA ARG A 380 -1.00 30.92 4.62
C ARG A 380 -1.82 32.21 4.66
N GLU A 381 -1.13 33.32 4.45
CA GLU A 381 -1.74 34.66 4.50
C GLU A 381 -2.71 34.88 3.35
N ASP A 382 -2.39 34.39 2.15
CA ASP A 382 -3.25 34.44 0.97
C ASP A 382 -4.58 33.70 1.16
N VAL A 383 -4.56 32.53 1.82
CA VAL A 383 -5.78 31.79 2.18
C VAL A 383 -6.57 32.55 3.26
N ALA A 384 -5.89 33.13 4.25
CA ALA A 384 -6.54 33.81 5.36
C ALA A 384 -7.16 35.17 4.99
N THR A 385 -6.68 35.81 3.92
CA THR A 385 -7.14 37.12 3.43
C THR A 385 -8.12 37.02 2.27
N SER A 386 -8.37 35.81 1.76
CA SER A 386 -9.30 35.58 0.65
C SER A 386 -10.71 35.28 1.15
N ASP A 387 -11.70 35.94 0.56
CA ASP A 387 -13.13 35.67 0.83
C ASP A 387 -13.63 34.40 0.12
N GLN A 388 -12.91 33.92 -0.90
CA GLN A 388 -13.27 32.77 -1.72
C GLN A 388 -12.11 31.79 -1.86
N VAL A 389 -12.41 30.53 -2.17
CA VAL A 389 -11.37 29.57 -2.55
C VAL A 389 -10.73 29.99 -3.88
N GLY A 390 -9.40 30.07 -3.90
CA GLY A 390 -8.62 30.46 -5.08
C GLY A 390 -8.47 29.34 -6.10
N ILE A 391 -7.93 29.67 -7.29
CA ILE A 391 -7.60 28.71 -8.37
C ILE A 391 -6.08 28.39 -8.37
N ASP A 392 -5.33 28.92 -7.41
CA ASP A 392 -3.89 28.66 -7.28
C ASP A 392 -3.63 27.19 -6.95
N GLN A 393 -2.97 26.49 -7.89
CA GLN A 393 -2.61 25.08 -7.77
C GLN A 393 -1.74 24.78 -6.54
N ASP A 394 -0.93 25.72 -6.07
CA ASP A 394 -0.10 25.50 -4.88
C ASP A 394 -0.92 25.49 -3.59
N ILE A 395 -2.05 26.22 -3.54
CA ILE A 395 -3.00 26.09 -2.42
C ILE A 395 -3.71 24.75 -2.51
N TRP A 396 -4.12 24.35 -3.71
CA TRP A 396 -4.82 23.08 -3.93
C TRP A 396 -3.98 21.88 -3.51
N ARG A 397 -2.66 21.90 -3.79
CA ARG A 397 -1.72 20.87 -3.32
C ARG A 397 -1.74 20.67 -1.80
N ALA A 398 -1.99 21.72 -1.01
CA ALA A 398 -2.07 21.60 0.44
C ALA A 398 -3.31 20.81 0.90
N PHE A 399 -4.39 20.79 0.12
CA PHE A 399 -5.62 20.06 0.43
C PHE A 399 -5.80 18.77 -0.39
N GLY A 400 -4.93 18.50 -1.38
CA GLY A 400 -4.90 17.28 -2.18
C GLY A 400 -4.99 15.99 -1.36
N PRO A 401 -4.19 15.83 -0.28
CA PRO A 401 -4.27 14.63 0.56
C PRO A 401 -5.65 14.42 1.23
N VAL A 402 -6.39 15.51 1.51
CA VAL A 402 -7.75 15.42 2.07
C VAL A 402 -8.74 14.93 1.01
N ALA A 403 -8.59 15.39 -0.23
CA ALA A 403 -9.36 14.86 -1.37
C ALA A 403 -9.04 13.38 -1.63
N ASP A 404 -7.78 12.98 -1.54
CA ASP A 404 -7.35 11.59 -1.70
C ASP A 404 -7.98 10.67 -0.64
N TRP A 405 -8.16 11.14 0.59
CA TRP A 405 -8.85 10.37 1.64
C TRP A 405 -10.30 10.02 1.31
N ILE A 406 -10.96 10.84 0.49
CA ILE A 406 -12.35 10.62 0.08
C ILE A 406 -12.35 9.81 -1.22
N GLU A 407 -11.54 10.23 -2.19
CA GLU A 407 -11.53 9.61 -3.52
C GLU A 407 -11.14 8.13 -3.49
N ARG A 408 -10.38 7.70 -2.48
CA ARG A 408 -10.01 6.29 -2.30
C ARG A 408 -11.18 5.33 -2.10
N PHE A 409 -12.33 5.81 -1.63
CA PHE A 409 -13.53 4.99 -1.45
C PHE A 409 -14.52 5.12 -2.60
N ILE A 410 -14.17 5.88 -3.63
CA ILE A 410 -14.99 6.03 -4.83
C ILE A 410 -14.39 5.14 -5.92
N PRO A 411 -15.13 4.13 -6.42
CA PRO A 411 -14.64 3.24 -7.48
C PRO A 411 -14.10 4.02 -8.68
N THR A 412 -13.03 3.55 -9.33
CA THR A 412 -12.59 4.11 -10.61
C THR A 412 -13.55 3.66 -11.71
N ARG A 413 -13.75 4.51 -12.74
CA ARG A 413 -14.73 4.23 -13.81
C ARG A 413 -14.44 2.92 -14.58
N THR A 414 -13.23 2.36 -14.47
CA THR A 414 -12.78 1.14 -15.14
C THR A 414 -12.98 -0.15 -14.34
N GLU A 415 -13.16 -0.08 -13.01
CA GLU A 415 -13.31 -1.26 -12.13
C GLU A 415 -14.54 -2.13 -12.43
N PRO A 416 -15.74 -1.58 -12.70
CA PRO A 416 -16.94 -2.39 -12.96
C PRO A 416 -16.85 -3.32 -14.20
N PHE A 417 -15.91 -3.05 -15.11
CA PHE A 417 -15.67 -3.87 -16.30
C PHE A 417 -14.85 -5.14 -16.01
N ILE A 418 -14.14 -5.19 -14.88
CA ILE A 418 -13.17 -6.26 -14.56
C ILE A 418 -13.85 -7.42 -13.79
N ASP A 419 -14.85 -7.14 -12.96
CA ASP A 419 -15.35 -8.07 -11.93
C ASP A 419 -16.01 -9.36 -12.46
N LYS A 420 -16.73 -9.30 -13.60
CA LYS A 420 -17.51 -10.45 -14.09
C LYS A 420 -16.65 -11.65 -14.51
N SER A 421 -15.48 -11.40 -15.09
CA SER A 421 -14.57 -12.47 -15.52
C SER A 421 -13.75 -13.00 -14.34
N THR A 422 -13.37 -12.13 -13.41
CA THR A 422 -12.60 -12.49 -12.21
C THR A 422 -13.37 -13.48 -11.35
N LYS A 423 -14.64 -13.20 -11.02
CA LYS A 423 -15.51 -14.09 -10.22
C LYS A 423 -15.47 -15.55 -10.68
N LYS A 424 -15.56 -15.78 -12.00
CA LYS A 424 -15.61 -17.14 -12.58
C LYS A 424 -14.25 -17.84 -12.57
N LEU A 425 -13.17 -17.09 -12.72
CA LEU A 425 -11.83 -17.63 -12.90
C LEU A 425 -11.03 -17.70 -11.60
N LYS A 426 -11.46 -17.00 -10.54
CA LYS A 426 -10.63 -16.75 -9.36
C LYS A 426 -10.03 -17.99 -8.74
N GLN A 427 -10.85 -19.00 -8.46
CA GLN A 427 -10.36 -20.23 -7.84
C GLN A 427 -9.34 -20.95 -8.73
N LEU A 428 -9.64 -21.10 -10.02
CA LEU A 428 -8.74 -21.73 -10.99
C LEU A 428 -7.42 -20.97 -11.12
N VAL A 429 -7.48 -19.64 -11.18
CA VAL A 429 -6.28 -18.79 -11.24
C VAL A 429 -5.47 -18.95 -9.96
N LEU A 430 -6.08 -18.85 -8.79
CA LEU A 430 -5.38 -19.02 -7.52
C LEU A 430 -4.73 -20.40 -7.42
N ASP A 431 -5.36 -21.46 -7.93
CA ASP A 431 -4.81 -22.82 -7.92
C ASP A 431 -3.68 -23.02 -8.92
N GLU A 432 -3.65 -22.27 -10.03
CA GLU A 432 -2.61 -22.31 -11.07
C GLU A 432 -1.45 -21.33 -10.84
N LEU A 433 -1.67 -20.19 -10.17
CA LEU A 433 -0.65 -19.17 -9.94
C LEU A 433 0.52 -19.75 -9.15
N ARG A 434 1.72 -19.67 -9.71
CA ARG A 434 2.99 -20.05 -9.08
C ARG A 434 3.96 -18.91 -9.26
N PHE A 435 4.49 -18.42 -8.14
CA PHE A 435 5.58 -17.46 -8.13
C PHE A 435 6.83 -18.12 -7.60
N SER A 436 7.90 -18.11 -8.40
CA SER A 436 9.16 -18.79 -8.08
C SER A 436 9.85 -18.11 -6.90
N VAL A 437 9.95 -18.81 -5.77
CA VAL A 437 10.72 -18.38 -4.59
C VAL A 437 12.00 -19.20 -4.51
N GLY A 438 13.13 -18.53 -4.34
CA GLY A 438 14.45 -19.17 -4.34
C GLY A 438 15.45 -18.38 -5.16
N THR A 439 16.71 -18.81 -5.12
CA THR A 439 17.75 -18.22 -5.97
C THR A 439 17.58 -18.69 -7.41
N ALA A 440 18.14 -17.94 -8.36
CA ALA A 440 18.11 -18.34 -9.76
C ALA A 440 18.81 -19.69 -9.99
N GLU A 441 19.67 -20.19 -9.08
CA GLU A 441 20.25 -21.54 -9.19
C GLU A 441 19.20 -22.66 -9.04
N GLN A 442 18.08 -22.42 -8.37
CA GLN A 442 17.08 -23.44 -8.02
C GLN A 442 15.83 -23.43 -8.91
N GLN A 443 15.73 -22.51 -9.87
CA GLN A 443 14.51 -22.34 -10.69
C GLN A 443 14.48 -23.29 -11.90
N GLU A 444 13.47 -24.16 -11.99
CA GLU A 444 13.36 -25.12 -13.10
C GLU A 444 13.02 -24.46 -14.45
N GLU A 445 12.16 -23.42 -14.47
CA GLU A 445 11.63 -22.80 -15.70
C GLU A 445 12.17 -21.38 -15.96
N LEU A 446 13.41 -21.11 -15.55
CA LEU A 446 14.01 -19.77 -15.58
C LEU A 446 13.96 -19.08 -16.95
N ILE A 447 14.24 -19.81 -18.05
CA ILE A 447 14.27 -19.24 -19.41
C ILE A 447 12.92 -18.61 -19.79
N GLN A 448 11.82 -19.23 -19.38
CA GLN A 448 10.47 -18.76 -19.67
C GLN A 448 10.05 -17.59 -18.75
N ASP A 449 10.61 -17.50 -17.53
CA ASP A 449 10.34 -16.42 -16.57
C ASP A 449 11.19 -15.17 -16.77
N PHE A 450 12.28 -15.29 -17.52
CA PHE A 450 13.28 -14.24 -17.64
C PHE A 450 12.77 -13.03 -18.45
N VAL A 451 12.56 -11.88 -17.80
CA VAL A 451 12.15 -10.63 -18.44
C VAL A 451 13.35 -9.93 -19.07
N GLN A 452 13.28 -9.62 -20.36
CA GLN A 452 14.37 -9.00 -21.12
C GLN A 452 14.26 -7.47 -21.14
N THR A 453 14.75 -6.83 -20.09
CA THR A 453 14.91 -5.37 -20.01
C THR A 453 16.01 -4.86 -20.95
N GLU A 454 16.10 -3.55 -21.19
CA GLU A 454 17.18 -2.96 -22.00
C GLU A 454 18.58 -3.31 -21.47
N ASN A 455 18.81 -3.14 -20.16
CA ASN A 455 20.09 -3.50 -19.52
C ASN A 455 20.42 -4.99 -19.67
N VAL A 456 19.40 -5.85 -19.66
CA VAL A 456 19.56 -7.28 -19.91
C VAL A 456 19.93 -7.54 -21.36
N ARG A 457 19.32 -6.86 -22.33
CA ARG A 457 19.68 -6.98 -23.75
C ARG A 457 21.13 -6.55 -23.99
N ASP A 458 21.57 -5.47 -23.36
CA ASP A 458 22.97 -5.04 -23.36
C ASP A 458 23.88 -6.09 -22.73
N ALA A 459 23.48 -6.66 -21.58
CA ALA A 459 24.22 -7.70 -20.91
C ALA A 459 24.33 -8.99 -21.74
N LEU A 460 23.35 -9.26 -22.61
CA LEU A 460 23.38 -10.36 -23.57
C LEU A 460 24.18 -10.04 -24.84
N SER A 461 24.52 -8.77 -25.10
CA SER A 461 25.34 -8.36 -26.24
C SER A 461 26.74 -8.96 -26.18
N ARG A 462 27.33 -9.28 -27.34
CA ARG A 462 28.70 -9.80 -27.43
C ARG A 462 29.76 -8.73 -27.18
N ASP A 463 29.39 -7.46 -27.29
CA ASP A 463 30.31 -6.32 -27.14
C ASP A 463 30.48 -5.85 -25.69
N VAL A 464 29.69 -6.42 -24.77
CA VAL A 464 29.68 -6.05 -23.34
C VAL A 464 30.33 -7.17 -22.51
N PRO A 465 31.66 -7.21 -22.34
CA PRO A 465 32.33 -8.28 -21.62
C PRO A 465 32.01 -8.33 -20.11
N LEU A 466 31.63 -7.21 -19.51
CA LEU A 466 31.43 -7.10 -18.05
C LEU A 466 29.99 -6.76 -17.70
N VAL A 467 29.37 -7.60 -16.87
CA VAL A 467 28.03 -7.39 -16.33
C VAL A 467 28.13 -7.23 -14.82
N LEU A 468 27.81 -6.03 -14.35
CA LEU A 468 27.84 -5.66 -12.93
C LEU A 468 26.44 -5.73 -12.33
N GLY A 469 26.32 -6.15 -11.08
CA GLY A 469 25.05 -6.07 -10.37
C GLY A 469 25.13 -6.54 -8.93
N ARG A 470 24.21 -6.06 -8.09
CA ARG A 470 24.08 -6.49 -6.69
C ARG A 470 23.42 -7.88 -6.59
N LYS A 471 23.36 -8.47 -5.40
CA LYS A 471 22.68 -9.77 -5.20
C LYS A 471 21.18 -9.63 -5.53
N GLY A 472 20.60 -10.61 -6.22
CA GLY A 472 19.19 -10.58 -6.62
C GLY A 472 18.85 -9.75 -7.88
N THR A 473 19.81 -9.02 -8.47
CA THR A 473 19.58 -8.21 -9.68
C THR A 473 19.39 -9.02 -10.97
N GLY A 474 19.74 -10.31 -10.97
CA GLY A 474 19.57 -11.21 -12.11
C GLY A 474 20.87 -11.70 -12.78
N LYS A 475 22.05 -11.53 -12.17
CA LYS A 475 23.34 -12.03 -12.71
C LYS A 475 23.30 -13.53 -13.03
N THR A 476 23.06 -14.37 -12.02
CA THR A 476 22.92 -15.82 -12.20
C THR A 476 21.86 -16.17 -13.25
N ALA A 477 20.79 -15.37 -13.35
CA ALA A 477 19.74 -15.60 -14.35
C ALA A 477 20.26 -15.38 -15.79
N ILE A 478 21.10 -14.37 -16.02
CA ILE A 478 21.79 -14.15 -17.30
C ILE A 478 22.78 -15.28 -17.58
N PHE A 479 23.54 -15.70 -16.57
CA PHE A 479 24.48 -16.82 -16.69
C PHE A 479 23.76 -18.08 -17.17
N ARG A 480 22.68 -18.47 -16.48
CA ARG A 480 21.86 -19.63 -16.85
C ARG A 480 21.19 -19.47 -18.21
N TYR A 481 20.64 -18.29 -18.52
CA TYR A 481 20.06 -18.03 -19.83
C TYR A 481 21.08 -18.23 -20.96
N LEU A 482 22.32 -17.79 -20.77
CA LEU A 482 23.39 -17.98 -21.76
C LEU A 482 23.95 -19.42 -21.79
N SER A 483 23.94 -20.15 -20.67
CA SER A 483 24.46 -21.52 -20.60
C SER A 483 23.45 -22.58 -21.05
N GLU A 484 22.15 -22.36 -20.82
CA GLU A 484 21.07 -23.34 -21.08
C GLU A 484 20.32 -23.07 -22.40
N SER A 485 20.41 -21.86 -22.95
CA SER A 485 19.75 -21.55 -24.21
C SER A 485 20.46 -22.20 -25.40
N HIS A 486 19.77 -23.12 -26.07
CA HIS A 486 20.26 -23.83 -27.25
C HIS A 486 20.56 -22.90 -28.45
N SER A 487 20.11 -21.64 -28.38
CA SER A 487 20.34 -20.63 -29.41
C SER A 487 21.68 -19.89 -29.27
N LYS A 488 22.38 -20.03 -28.14
CA LYS A 488 23.59 -19.26 -27.81
C LYS A 488 24.76 -20.23 -27.58
N ASN A 489 25.79 -20.13 -28.42
CA ASN A 489 27.02 -20.91 -28.24
C ASN A 489 27.83 -20.34 -27.06
N SER A 490 27.97 -21.09 -25.98
CA SER A 490 28.64 -20.65 -24.75
C SER A 490 29.45 -21.77 -24.10
N VAL A 491 30.51 -21.39 -23.38
CA VAL A 491 31.38 -22.25 -22.61
C VAL A 491 31.47 -21.68 -21.20
N VAL A 492 31.22 -22.53 -20.22
CA VAL A 492 31.34 -22.18 -18.80
C VAL A 492 32.80 -22.31 -18.39
N VAL A 493 33.44 -21.18 -18.10
CA VAL A 493 34.82 -21.11 -17.57
C VAL A 493 34.80 -21.18 -16.04
N HIS A 494 33.85 -20.48 -15.40
CA HIS A 494 33.61 -20.56 -13.97
C HIS A 494 32.11 -20.44 -13.70
N ALA A 495 31.60 -21.20 -12.73
CA ALA A 495 30.19 -21.20 -12.33
C ALA A 495 30.03 -20.89 -10.82
N PRO A 496 28.88 -20.33 -10.41
CA PRO A 496 28.53 -20.24 -8.99
C PRO A 496 28.22 -21.62 -8.40
N LYS A 497 28.29 -21.70 -7.06
CA LYS A 497 27.99 -22.94 -6.33
C LYS A 497 26.60 -23.47 -6.67
N GLY A 498 26.50 -24.77 -6.99
CA GLY A 498 25.27 -25.44 -7.39
C GLY A 498 24.99 -25.43 -8.90
N LEU A 499 25.76 -24.65 -9.70
CA LEU A 499 25.69 -24.64 -11.16
C LEU A 499 26.97 -25.16 -11.83
N GLU A 500 27.84 -25.83 -11.07
CA GLU A 500 29.06 -26.43 -11.63
C GLU A 500 28.74 -27.54 -12.66
N GLY A 501 27.63 -28.25 -12.46
CA GLY A 501 27.26 -29.44 -13.24
C GLY A 501 28.26 -30.60 -13.00
N GLU A 502 28.57 -31.37 -14.04
CA GLU A 502 29.55 -32.48 -13.96
C GLU A 502 31.03 -32.01 -14.05
N LYS A 503 31.29 -30.70 -14.05
CA LYS A 503 32.63 -30.12 -14.30
C LYS A 503 33.54 -30.20 -13.07
N LYS A 504 34.13 -31.37 -12.82
CA LYS A 504 35.04 -31.64 -11.70
C LYS A 504 36.38 -30.86 -11.74
N TRP A 505 36.66 -30.16 -12.84
CA TRP A 505 37.82 -29.29 -13.00
C TRP A 505 37.59 -27.86 -12.49
N LEU A 506 36.35 -27.51 -12.10
CA LEU A 506 36.09 -26.24 -11.46
C LEU A 506 36.76 -26.16 -10.07
N LEU A 507 37.45 -25.06 -9.78
CA LEU A 507 38.25 -24.94 -8.55
C LEU A 507 37.35 -24.69 -7.34
N SER A 508 37.68 -25.36 -6.23
CA SER A 508 37.16 -25.02 -4.90
C SER A 508 37.98 -23.89 -4.24
N ALA A 509 37.58 -23.46 -3.04
CA ALA A 509 38.37 -22.53 -2.23
C ALA A 509 39.79 -23.02 -1.95
N ASP A 510 39.93 -24.33 -1.70
CA ASP A 510 41.24 -24.96 -1.52
C ASP A 510 42.03 -24.93 -2.83
N GLY A 511 41.39 -25.20 -3.97
CA GLY A 511 42.05 -25.10 -5.27
C GLY A 511 42.60 -23.69 -5.54
N PHE A 512 41.82 -22.64 -5.27
CA PHE A 512 42.29 -21.26 -5.43
C PHE A 512 43.42 -20.92 -4.46
N LYS A 513 43.44 -21.52 -3.28
CA LYS A 513 44.55 -21.39 -2.33
C LYS A 513 45.83 -22.00 -2.87
N GLU A 514 45.79 -23.21 -3.40
CA GLU A 514 46.96 -23.87 -4.00
C GLU A 514 47.54 -23.06 -5.17
N VAL A 515 46.68 -22.52 -6.05
CA VAL A 515 47.12 -21.65 -7.15
C VAL A 515 47.85 -20.40 -6.63
N ASP A 516 47.36 -19.81 -5.54
CA ASP A 516 48.01 -18.64 -4.93
C ASP A 516 49.39 -18.98 -4.37
N GLU A 517 49.55 -20.18 -3.79
CA GLU A 517 50.84 -20.67 -3.30
C GLU A 517 51.84 -20.93 -4.43
N ILE A 518 51.38 -21.49 -5.56
CA ILE A 518 52.20 -21.68 -6.77
C ILE A 518 52.66 -20.33 -7.32
N ILE A 519 51.75 -19.35 -7.43
CA ILE A 519 52.09 -17.99 -7.89
C ILE A 519 53.15 -17.35 -6.97
N TYR A 520 53.05 -17.54 -5.67
CA TYR A 520 54.02 -16.98 -4.72
C TYR A 520 55.42 -17.59 -4.85
N ARG A 521 55.53 -18.86 -5.28
CA ARG A 521 56.81 -19.59 -5.38
C ARG A 521 57.41 -19.58 -6.79
N THR A 522 56.68 -19.11 -7.80
CA THR A 522 57.08 -19.13 -9.21
C THR A 522 57.07 -17.71 -9.81
N ASN A 523 57.43 -17.58 -11.10
CA ASN A 523 57.28 -16.33 -11.86
C ASN A 523 55.92 -16.25 -12.60
N LEU A 524 54.96 -17.12 -12.26
CA LEU A 524 53.61 -17.05 -12.81
C LEU A 524 52.81 -15.95 -12.12
N GLU A 525 51.66 -15.63 -12.70
CA GLU A 525 50.76 -14.60 -12.21
C GLU A 525 49.32 -15.09 -12.41
N TRP A 526 48.37 -14.49 -11.71
CA TRP A 526 46.96 -14.83 -11.84
C TRP A 526 46.43 -14.72 -13.28
N ARG A 527 46.98 -13.81 -14.10
CA ARG A 527 46.63 -13.74 -15.53
C ARG A 527 46.96 -15.04 -16.26
N HIS A 528 48.12 -15.65 -15.99
CA HIS A 528 48.53 -16.89 -16.63
C HIS A 528 47.63 -18.07 -16.21
N PHE A 529 47.19 -18.08 -14.95
CA PHE A 529 46.20 -19.05 -14.48
C PHE A 529 44.89 -18.94 -15.27
N TRP A 530 44.33 -17.74 -15.39
CA TRP A 530 43.08 -17.55 -16.13
C TRP A 530 43.20 -17.91 -17.62
N MET A 531 44.36 -17.69 -18.23
CA MET A 531 44.62 -18.15 -19.60
C MET A 531 44.55 -19.68 -19.71
N LEU A 532 45.28 -20.40 -18.85
CA LEU A 532 45.20 -21.86 -18.79
C LEU A 532 43.76 -22.31 -18.55
N TYR A 533 43.07 -21.68 -17.60
CA TYR A 533 41.72 -22.05 -17.19
C TYR A 533 40.68 -21.87 -18.30
N ILE A 534 40.77 -20.78 -19.06
CA ILE A 534 39.96 -20.56 -20.27
C ILE A 534 40.28 -21.61 -21.33
N GLY A 535 41.56 -21.89 -21.55
CA GLY A 535 41.99 -22.91 -22.52
C GLY A 535 41.45 -24.31 -22.18
N VAL A 536 41.49 -24.71 -20.90
CA VAL A 536 40.87 -25.95 -20.42
C VAL A 536 39.37 -25.95 -20.69
N ALA A 537 38.66 -24.90 -20.30
CA ALA A 537 37.20 -24.81 -20.45
C ALA A 537 36.75 -24.96 -21.91
N VAL A 538 37.47 -24.30 -22.83
CA VAL A 538 37.16 -24.35 -24.26
C VAL A 538 37.63 -25.68 -24.88
N GLY A 539 38.78 -26.20 -24.47
CA GLY A 539 39.34 -27.47 -24.93
C GLY A 539 38.44 -28.67 -24.62
N GLN A 540 37.86 -28.70 -23.42
CA GLN A 540 36.89 -29.72 -22.99
C GLN A 540 35.61 -29.75 -23.85
N ASN A 541 35.26 -28.65 -24.52
CA ASN A 541 34.04 -28.54 -25.32
C ASN A 541 34.26 -28.69 -26.83
N ASN A 542 35.47 -28.45 -27.38
CA ASN A 542 35.59 -28.31 -28.85
C ASN A 542 36.98 -28.47 -29.52
N VAL A 543 37.96 -29.23 -28.99
CA VAL A 543 39.26 -29.36 -29.70
C VAL A 543 39.87 -30.77 -29.73
N SER A 544 40.46 -31.13 -30.88
CA SER A 544 41.36 -32.29 -31.04
C SER A 544 42.61 -32.13 -30.18
N ASN A 545 43.14 -33.23 -29.62
CA ASN A 545 44.34 -33.26 -28.77
C ASN A 545 45.60 -32.61 -29.41
N ASP A 546 45.57 -32.33 -30.72
CA ASP A 546 46.68 -31.80 -31.51
C ASP A 546 46.99 -30.31 -31.26
N GLN A 547 46.07 -29.54 -30.67
CA GLN A 547 46.24 -28.10 -30.45
C GLN A 547 46.73 -27.71 -29.05
N LEU A 548 46.87 -28.67 -28.13
CA LEU A 548 47.42 -28.43 -26.80
C LEU A 548 48.91 -28.03 -26.88
N PRO A 549 49.38 -27.10 -26.01
CA PRO A 549 50.80 -26.91 -25.77
C PRO A 549 51.49 -28.26 -25.48
N GLU A 550 52.74 -28.40 -25.92
CA GLU A 550 53.40 -29.71 -25.95
C GLU A 550 53.53 -30.36 -24.57
N TYR A 551 53.75 -29.55 -23.53
CA TYR A 551 53.79 -30.00 -22.13
C TYR A 551 52.42 -30.38 -21.55
N LEU A 552 51.32 -30.03 -22.24
CA LEU A 552 49.94 -30.39 -21.84
C LEU A 552 49.41 -31.63 -22.58
N LYS A 553 50.11 -32.11 -23.60
CA LYS A 553 49.65 -33.26 -24.40
C LYS A 553 49.63 -34.54 -23.56
N GLY A 554 48.50 -35.24 -23.60
CA GLY A 554 48.31 -36.52 -22.88
C GLY A 554 47.94 -36.39 -21.41
N LYS A 555 47.78 -35.17 -20.89
CA LYS A 555 47.26 -34.91 -19.54
C LYS A 555 45.73 -34.95 -19.53
N ASP A 556 45.14 -35.56 -18.50
CA ASP A 556 43.69 -35.53 -18.28
C ASP A 556 43.32 -34.25 -17.52
N LEU A 557 42.69 -33.29 -18.19
CA LEU A 557 42.31 -31.99 -17.62
C LEU A 557 40.88 -32.01 -17.03
N SER A 558 40.36 -33.17 -16.65
CA SER A 558 38.98 -33.33 -16.15
C SER A 558 38.81 -33.03 -14.66
N THR A 559 39.90 -32.90 -13.88
CA THR A 559 39.86 -32.67 -12.43
C THR A 559 40.62 -31.42 -11.99
N GLN A 560 40.21 -30.81 -10.86
CA GLN A 560 40.88 -29.62 -10.33
C GLN A 560 42.36 -29.88 -9.99
N THR A 561 42.70 -31.06 -9.47
CA THR A 561 44.07 -31.43 -9.10
C THR A 561 44.98 -31.43 -10.32
N THR A 562 44.54 -32.07 -11.40
CA THR A 562 45.28 -32.09 -12.67
C THR A 562 45.42 -30.70 -13.30
N VAL A 563 44.42 -29.81 -13.14
CA VAL A 563 44.54 -28.42 -13.61
C VAL A 563 45.60 -27.65 -12.83
N ILE A 564 45.67 -27.86 -11.51
CA ILE A 564 46.67 -27.23 -10.63
C ILE A 564 48.08 -27.76 -10.92
N GLU A 565 48.24 -29.08 -11.06
CA GLU A 565 49.51 -29.71 -11.46
C GLU A 565 50.04 -29.14 -12.78
N VAL A 566 49.15 -29.03 -13.78
CA VAL A 566 49.46 -28.47 -15.09
C VAL A 566 49.83 -26.98 -15.00
N PHE A 567 49.20 -26.23 -14.11
CA PHE A 567 49.55 -24.84 -13.86
C PHE A 567 50.96 -24.71 -13.28
N GLU A 568 51.34 -25.58 -12.35
CA GLU A 568 52.70 -25.66 -11.81
C GLU A 568 53.73 -26.02 -12.89
N GLU A 569 53.45 -27.04 -13.71
CA GLU A 569 54.30 -27.44 -14.85
C GLU A 569 54.50 -26.32 -15.89
N THR A 570 53.55 -25.38 -15.98
CA THR A 570 53.68 -24.21 -16.86
C THR A 570 54.83 -23.29 -16.43
N ALA A 571 55.17 -23.25 -15.14
CA ALA A 571 56.30 -22.47 -14.63
C ALA A 571 57.65 -23.03 -15.11
N ASP A 572 57.73 -24.36 -15.23
CA ASP A 572 58.95 -25.08 -15.63
C ASP A 572 59.10 -25.22 -17.15
N ALA A 573 58.00 -25.09 -17.90
CA ALA A 573 57.99 -25.22 -19.34
C ALA A 573 58.72 -24.04 -20.04
N PRO A 574 59.58 -24.30 -21.05
CA PRO A 574 60.21 -23.24 -21.82
C PRO A 574 59.17 -22.31 -22.48
N ARG A 575 59.13 -21.05 -22.04
CA ARG A 575 58.14 -20.05 -22.48
C ARG A 575 56.69 -20.47 -22.20
N GLY A 576 56.45 -21.25 -21.13
CA GLY A 576 55.13 -21.76 -20.75
C GLY A 576 54.07 -20.66 -20.68
N ALA A 577 54.34 -19.57 -19.96
CA ALA A 577 53.44 -18.42 -19.87
C ALA A 577 53.06 -17.81 -21.24
N LEU A 578 54.01 -17.67 -22.17
CA LEU A 578 53.76 -17.15 -23.52
C LEU A 578 52.91 -18.14 -24.34
N SER A 579 53.19 -19.43 -24.19
CA SER A 579 52.52 -20.48 -24.97
C SER A 579 51.02 -20.59 -24.67
N LEU A 580 50.58 -20.21 -23.45
CA LEU A 580 49.16 -20.14 -23.10
C LEU A 580 48.40 -19.09 -23.92
N ALA A 581 48.99 -17.91 -24.11
CA ALA A 581 48.39 -16.85 -24.92
C ALA A 581 48.27 -17.26 -26.39
N GLU A 582 49.33 -17.85 -26.95
CA GLU A 582 49.32 -18.38 -28.32
C GLU A 582 48.28 -19.50 -28.49
N TRP A 583 48.12 -20.36 -27.48
CA TRP A 583 47.16 -21.45 -27.50
C TRP A 583 45.73 -20.93 -27.63
N ILE A 584 45.33 -19.96 -26.81
CA ILE A 584 43.99 -19.35 -26.87
C ILE A 584 43.76 -18.65 -28.21
N GLN A 585 44.75 -17.93 -28.74
CA GLN A 585 44.65 -17.27 -30.04
C GLN A 585 44.48 -18.27 -31.21
N ARG A 586 45.18 -19.41 -31.17
CA ARG A 586 45.02 -20.49 -32.17
C ARG A 586 43.62 -21.10 -32.09
N MET A 587 43.11 -21.34 -30.87
CA MET A 587 41.76 -21.85 -30.66
C MET A 587 40.71 -20.87 -31.19
N ASP A 588 40.84 -19.58 -30.88
CA ASP A 588 39.98 -18.51 -31.40
C ASP A 588 39.97 -18.48 -32.93
N GLY A 589 41.15 -18.53 -33.57
CA GLY A 589 41.27 -18.53 -35.02
C GLY A 589 40.71 -19.77 -35.72
N ALA A 590 40.63 -20.91 -35.01
CA ALA A 590 40.05 -22.14 -35.53
C ALA A 590 38.51 -22.17 -35.45
N MET A 591 37.89 -21.29 -34.66
CA MET A 591 36.43 -21.25 -34.48
C MET A 591 35.72 -20.56 -35.65
N ARG A 592 34.54 -21.07 -35.99
CA ARG A 592 33.66 -20.50 -37.03
C ARG A 592 32.60 -19.57 -36.46
N ASP A 593 32.11 -19.89 -35.27
CA ASP A 593 31.08 -19.13 -34.57
C ASP A 593 31.67 -18.46 -33.34
N GLN A 594 31.11 -17.31 -32.94
CA GLN A 594 31.54 -16.68 -31.70
C GLN A 594 30.90 -17.40 -30.50
N ILE A 595 31.72 -17.67 -29.48
CA ILE A 595 31.39 -18.41 -28.27
C ILE A 595 31.50 -17.47 -27.06
N TYR A 596 30.50 -17.48 -26.19
CA TYR A 596 30.60 -16.77 -24.91
C TYR A 596 31.47 -17.54 -23.92
N LEU A 597 32.45 -16.88 -23.31
CA LEU A 597 33.20 -17.37 -22.15
C LEU A 597 32.50 -16.89 -20.88
N LEU A 598 31.68 -17.76 -20.28
CA LEU A 598 30.86 -17.43 -19.13
C LEU A 598 31.65 -17.61 -17.83
N ILE A 599 31.73 -16.52 -17.06
CA ILE A 599 32.42 -16.47 -15.77
C ILE A 599 31.46 -15.83 -14.77
N ASP A 600 30.94 -16.62 -13.84
CA ASP A 600 30.10 -16.16 -12.72
C ASP A 600 30.48 -16.93 -11.44
N GLY A 601 30.00 -16.46 -10.28
CA GLY A 601 30.30 -17.06 -8.98
C GLY A 601 31.65 -16.66 -8.39
N LEU A 602 32.26 -15.58 -8.89
CA LEU A 602 33.54 -15.05 -8.39
C LEU A 602 33.47 -14.54 -6.94
N ASP A 603 32.28 -14.42 -6.38
CA ASP A 603 32.03 -14.06 -4.99
C ASP A 603 31.90 -15.28 -4.06
N THR A 604 31.54 -16.44 -4.60
CA THR A 604 31.29 -17.69 -3.88
C THR A 604 32.32 -18.73 -4.26
N GLY A 605 33.54 -18.65 -3.70
CA GLY A 605 34.59 -19.59 -4.08
C GLY A 605 35.91 -19.44 -3.36
N PHE A 606 36.17 -18.30 -2.70
CA PHE A 606 37.46 -18.02 -2.08
C PHE A 606 37.46 -18.14 -0.54
N GLY A 607 36.28 -18.12 0.10
CA GLY A 607 36.11 -18.05 1.55
C GLY A 607 35.75 -16.64 2.06
N SER A 608 35.70 -16.44 3.38
CA SER A 608 35.19 -15.22 4.02
C SER A 608 36.21 -14.45 4.86
N SER A 609 37.39 -15.02 5.14
CA SER A 609 38.46 -14.38 5.91
C SER A 609 39.16 -13.24 5.14
N ALA A 610 39.91 -12.41 5.84
CA ALA A 610 40.63 -11.28 5.22
C ALA A 610 41.64 -11.75 4.15
N GLU A 611 42.39 -12.82 4.42
CA GLU A 611 43.36 -13.40 3.47
C GLU A 611 42.65 -13.96 2.23
N GLU A 612 41.49 -14.59 2.41
CA GLU A 612 40.68 -15.12 1.32
C GLU A 612 40.06 -14.02 0.44
N ARG A 613 39.60 -12.92 1.06
CA ARG A 613 39.14 -11.73 0.34
C ARG A 613 40.28 -11.10 -0.47
N ASP A 614 41.49 -11.07 0.07
CA ASP A 614 42.69 -10.57 -0.62
C ASP A 614 43.07 -11.44 -1.83
N ARG A 615 43.09 -12.77 -1.64
CA ARG A 615 43.31 -13.75 -2.70
C ARG A 615 42.29 -13.59 -3.82
N ARG A 616 40.99 -13.45 -3.47
CA ARG A 616 39.91 -13.19 -4.43
C ARG A 616 40.18 -11.93 -5.24
N ARG A 617 40.55 -10.83 -4.59
CA ARG A 617 40.88 -9.57 -5.25
C ARG A 617 42.00 -9.75 -6.26
N ARG A 618 43.14 -10.33 -5.85
CA ARG A 618 44.31 -10.56 -6.73
C ARG A 618 43.97 -11.50 -7.89
N SER A 619 43.17 -12.54 -7.65
CA SER A 619 42.70 -13.45 -8.69
C SER A 619 41.83 -12.75 -9.74
N ILE A 620 40.86 -11.95 -9.31
CA ILE A 620 39.97 -11.22 -10.23
C ILE A 620 40.74 -10.11 -10.96
N GLU A 621 41.69 -9.43 -10.32
CA GLU A 621 42.60 -8.50 -11.00
C GLU A 621 43.39 -9.21 -12.11
N GLY A 622 43.87 -10.44 -11.86
CA GLY A 622 44.49 -11.29 -12.87
C GLY A 622 43.56 -11.71 -14.01
N LEU A 623 42.28 -11.96 -13.74
CA LEU A 623 41.28 -12.25 -14.79
C LEU A 623 41.15 -11.07 -15.75
N PHE A 624 41.04 -9.85 -15.21
CA PHE A 624 40.99 -8.65 -16.03
C PHE A 624 42.33 -8.37 -16.73
N GLY A 625 43.46 -8.73 -16.12
CA GLY A 625 44.76 -8.75 -16.78
C GLY A 625 44.77 -9.65 -18.02
N ALA A 626 44.29 -10.90 -17.88
CA ALA A 626 44.16 -11.82 -19.01
C ALA A 626 43.19 -11.31 -20.09
N TRP A 627 42.09 -10.66 -19.69
CA TRP A 627 41.17 -10.00 -20.62
C TRP A 627 41.82 -8.84 -21.38
N MET A 628 42.67 -8.03 -20.74
CA MET A 628 43.39 -6.95 -21.41
C MET A 628 44.39 -7.49 -22.44
N ASP A 629 45.13 -8.53 -22.07
CA ASP A 629 46.16 -9.13 -22.92
C ASP A 629 45.57 -9.88 -24.13
N LEU A 630 44.45 -10.58 -23.93
CA LEU A 630 43.85 -11.43 -24.96
C LEU A 630 42.57 -10.86 -25.55
N GLY A 631 41.64 -10.45 -24.68
CA GLY A 631 40.24 -10.22 -25.01
C GLY A 631 39.99 -9.17 -26.10
N GLN A 632 40.87 -8.17 -26.24
CA GLN A 632 40.76 -7.17 -27.31
C GLN A 632 41.10 -7.74 -28.70
N GLY A 633 41.96 -8.77 -28.78
CA GLY A 633 42.40 -9.38 -30.02
C GLY A 633 41.55 -10.57 -30.48
N LEU A 634 40.77 -11.19 -29.59
CA LEU A 634 39.94 -12.35 -29.90
C LEU A 634 38.73 -11.97 -30.77
N LYS A 635 38.45 -12.76 -31.80
CA LYS A 635 37.34 -12.53 -32.75
C LYS A 635 36.11 -13.37 -32.45
N ASN A 636 36.33 -14.58 -31.97
CA ASN A 636 35.30 -15.60 -31.77
C ASN A 636 35.04 -15.88 -30.29
N LEU A 637 36.05 -15.87 -29.44
CA LEU A 637 35.91 -16.00 -27.99
C LEU A 637 35.53 -14.64 -27.39
N ARG A 638 34.31 -14.56 -26.82
CA ARG A 638 33.74 -13.34 -26.25
C ARG A 638 33.52 -13.50 -24.76
N PHE A 639 34.25 -12.72 -23.97
CA PHE A 639 34.11 -12.74 -22.52
C PHE A 639 32.71 -12.34 -22.06
N LYS A 640 32.23 -12.99 -21.00
CA LYS A 640 31.03 -12.62 -20.27
C LYS A 640 31.28 -12.84 -18.78
N ILE A 641 31.83 -11.81 -18.15
CA ILE A 641 32.20 -11.77 -16.75
C ILE A 641 31.04 -11.14 -15.98
N LEU A 642 30.39 -11.93 -15.13
CA LEU A 642 29.37 -11.48 -14.21
C LEU A 642 30.03 -11.25 -12.85
N LEU A 643 29.95 -10.02 -12.36
CA LEU A 643 30.64 -9.63 -11.14
C LEU A 643 29.76 -8.76 -10.25
N ARG A 644 29.92 -8.91 -8.95
CA ARG A 644 29.28 -8.01 -8.00
C ARG A 644 29.94 -6.63 -8.03
N GLU A 645 29.12 -5.61 -7.84
CA GLU A 645 29.55 -4.23 -7.98
C GLU A 645 30.50 -3.79 -6.85
N ASP A 646 30.25 -4.23 -5.62
CA ASP A 646 31.11 -3.98 -4.47
C ASP A 646 32.51 -4.56 -4.68
N ILE A 647 32.59 -5.80 -5.20
CA ILE A 647 33.87 -6.42 -5.57
C ILE A 647 34.55 -5.59 -6.67
N TRP A 648 33.84 -5.25 -7.74
CA TRP A 648 34.38 -4.44 -8.84
C TRP A 648 34.97 -3.10 -8.38
N ARG A 649 34.35 -2.42 -7.43
CA ARG A 649 34.84 -1.15 -6.87
C ARG A 649 36.16 -1.32 -6.12
N GLN A 650 36.37 -2.45 -5.45
CA GLN A 650 37.58 -2.74 -4.67
C GLN A 650 38.80 -3.10 -5.55
N LEU A 651 38.58 -3.58 -6.78
CA LEU A 651 39.67 -3.96 -7.69
C LEU A 651 40.51 -2.75 -8.15
N ARG A 652 41.84 -2.90 -8.13
CA ARG A 652 42.81 -1.92 -8.61
C ARG A 652 43.74 -2.54 -9.64
N PHE A 653 43.55 -2.21 -10.91
CA PHE A 653 44.42 -2.65 -12.00
C PHE A 653 44.50 -1.58 -13.10
N ASP A 654 45.59 -1.63 -13.87
CA ASP A 654 45.85 -0.67 -14.95
C ASP A 654 44.77 -0.73 -16.03
N ASN A 655 44.50 0.40 -16.68
CA ASN A 655 43.59 0.46 -17.83
C ASN A 655 42.14 0.01 -17.55
N LYS A 656 41.69 0.04 -16.28
CA LYS A 656 40.28 -0.18 -15.88
C LYS A 656 39.29 0.66 -16.72
N SER A 657 39.75 1.79 -17.26
CA SER A 657 38.98 2.66 -18.16
C SER A 657 38.62 2.06 -19.52
N HIS A 658 39.33 1.05 -20.00
CA HIS A 658 39.00 0.36 -21.27
C HIS A 658 37.71 -0.45 -21.20
N LEU A 659 37.20 -0.70 -19.99
CA LEU A 659 35.89 -1.30 -19.74
C LEU A 659 34.77 -0.25 -19.61
N TYR A 660 35.09 1.05 -19.59
CA TYR A 660 34.07 2.10 -19.65
C TYR A 660 33.39 2.07 -21.03
N GLY A 661 32.05 2.03 -21.04
CA GLY A 661 31.25 1.84 -22.26
C GLY A 661 31.23 0.40 -22.78
N ARG A 662 31.92 -0.53 -22.11
CA ARG A 662 31.93 -1.99 -22.39
C ARG A 662 31.48 -2.82 -21.18
N SER A 663 30.80 -2.17 -20.25
CA SER A 663 30.15 -2.79 -19.12
C SER A 663 28.70 -2.33 -19.06
N THR A 664 27.84 -3.20 -18.52
CA THR A 664 26.47 -2.83 -18.19
C THR A 664 26.19 -3.15 -16.73
N ARG A 665 25.32 -2.35 -16.12
CA ARG A 665 24.91 -2.52 -14.73
C ARG A 665 23.46 -3.02 -14.71
N LEU A 666 23.26 -4.21 -14.16
CA LEU A 666 21.93 -4.75 -13.93
C LEU A 666 21.27 -3.98 -12.78
N GLN A 667 20.27 -3.20 -13.15
CA GLN A 667 19.42 -2.44 -12.24
C GLN A 667 17.99 -2.44 -12.76
N TRP A 668 17.03 -2.46 -11.84
CA TRP A 668 15.61 -2.39 -12.12
C TRP A 668 15.12 -0.97 -11.88
N ALA A 669 15.47 -0.05 -12.80
CA ALA A 669 15.16 1.38 -12.66
C ALA A 669 13.78 1.79 -13.20
N ASN A 670 13.14 0.92 -14.01
CA ASN A 670 11.84 1.18 -14.61
C ASN A 670 10.76 0.36 -13.89
N GLN A 671 9.76 1.05 -13.32
CA GLN A 671 8.66 0.42 -12.59
C GLN A 671 7.89 -0.56 -13.49
N THR A 672 7.51 -0.15 -14.70
CA THR A 672 6.75 -0.99 -15.65
C THR A 672 7.48 -2.30 -15.97
N GLU A 673 8.78 -2.25 -16.25
CA GLU A 673 9.60 -3.45 -16.47
C GLU A 673 9.66 -4.34 -15.21
N PHE A 674 9.75 -3.75 -14.03
CA PHE A 674 9.71 -4.48 -12.76
C PHE A 674 8.37 -5.21 -12.55
N LEU A 675 7.23 -4.58 -12.90
CA LEU A 675 5.91 -5.20 -12.81
C LEU A 675 5.71 -6.35 -13.83
N LYS A 676 6.44 -6.35 -14.96
CA LYS A 676 6.39 -7.45 -15.93
C LYS A 676 6.85 -8.78 -15.32
N VAL A 677 7.72 -8.77 -14.31
CA VAL A 677 8.26 -9.99 -13.68
C VAL A 677 7.14 -10.92 -13.14
N PRO A 678 6.30 -10.50 -12.18
CA PRO A 678 5.20 -11.34 -11.71
C PRO A 678 4.13 -11.55 -12.78
N LEU A 679 3.89 -10.58 -13.68
CA LEU A 679 2.91 -10.75 -14.74
C LEU A 679 3.30 -11.87 -15.73
N LYS A 680 4.60 -12.01 -16.04
CA LYS A 680 5.11 -13.08 -16.90
C LYS A 680 4.87 -14.46 -16.29
N GLN A 681 5.05 -14.60 -14.98
CA GLN A 681 4.74 -15.85 -14.26
C GLN A 681 3.23 -16.09 -14.16
N ALA A 682 2.44 -15.03 -13.91
CA ALA A 682 0.98 -15.12 -13.87
C ALA A 682 0.40 -15.57 -15.23
N MET A 683 1.00 -15.11 -16.33
CA MET A 683 0.70 -15.53 -17.70
C MET A 683 1.10 -16.98 -18.02
N ARG A 684 1.54 -17.79 -17.06
CA ARG A 684 1.57 -19.26 -17.21
C ARG A 684 0.22 -19.89 -16.95
N SER A 685 -0.58 -19.30 -16.06
CA SER A 685 -1.92 -19.77 -15.76
C SER A 685 -2.80 -19.70 -17.01
N SER A 686 -3.33 -20.85 -17.41
CA SER A 686 -4.29 -20.98 -18.50
C SER A 686 -5.60 -20.27 -18.15
N ALA A 687 -5.96 -20.27 -16.86
CA ALA A 687 -7.11 -19.57 -16.34
C ALA A 687 -6.91 -18.05 -16.37
N PHE A 688 -5.72 -17.54 -16.00
CA PHE A 688 -5.45 -16.10 -15.99
C PHE A 688 -5.55 -15.51 -17.39
N LYS A 689 -4.98 -16.19 -18.40
CA LYS A 689 -5.08 -15.81 -19.83
C LYS A 689 -6.51 -15.65 -20.34
N LYS A 690 -7.49 -16.32 -19.73
CA LYS A 690 -8.90 -16.28 -20.16
C LYS A 690 -9.62 -15.00 -19.71
N HIS A 691 -8.99 -14.18 -18.88
CA HIS A 691 -9.59 -12.92 -18.45
C HIS A 691 -9.79 -11.96 -19.64
N GLU A 692 -10.97 -11.33 -19.75
CA GLU A 692 -11.35 -10.54 -20.93
C GLU A 692 -10.35 -9.41 -21.27
N VAL A 693 -9.79 -8.74 -20.26
CA VAL A 693 -8.76 -7.71 -20.43
C VAL A 693 -7.49 -8.28 -21.10
N LEU A 694 -7.10 -9.50 -20.73
CA LEU A 694 -5.87 -10.14 -21.20
C LEU A 694 -6.03 -10.75 -22.61
N GLN A 695 -7.26 -11.13 -22.98
CA GLN A 695 -7.55 -11.62 -24.33
C GLN A 695 -7.51 -10.54 -25.42
N ARG A 696 -7.56 -9.26 -25.04
CA ARG A 696 -7.53 -8.12 -25.98
C ARG A 696 -6.11 -7.68 -26.36
N VAL A 697 -5.10 -8.26 -25.72
CA VAL A 697 -3.68 -7.95 -25.95
C VAL A 697 -3.26 -8.54 -27.29
N LYS A 698 -2.67 -7.72 -28.17
CA LYS A 698 -2.20 -8.15 -29.49
C LYS A 698 -0.78 -8.71 -29.43
N GLU A 699 -0.03 -8.29 -28.43
CA GLU A 699 1.36 -8.66 -28.15
C GLU A 699 1.46 -10.11 -27.68
N THR A 700 2.35 -10.88 -28.30
CA THR A 700 2.52 -12.32 -28.00
C THR A 700 3.36 -12.58 -26.74
N SER A 701 4.24 -11.65 -26.35
CA SER A 701 5.10 -11.75 -25.17
C SER A 701 4.89 -10.60 -24.19
N VAL A 702 4.92 -10.90 -22.89
CA VAL A 702 4.86 -9.90 -21.80
C VAL A 702 6.02 -8.88 -21.91
N ASP A 703 7.15 -9.30 -22.46
CA ASP A 703 8.32 -8.42 -22.65
C ASP A 703 8.00 -7.23 -23.57
N GLU A 704 7.06 -7.41 -24.52
CA GLU A 704 6.68 -6.44 -25.54
C GLU A 704 5.48 -5.57 -25.14
N TRP A 705 4.87 -5.84 -23.98
CA TRP A 705 3.69 -5.11 -23.52
C TRP A 705 4.00 -3.63 -23.31
N SER A 706 3.09 -2.77 -23.80
CA SER A 706 3.08 -1.35 -23.48
C SER A 706 2.79 -1.10 -22.00
N GLU A 707 3.11 0.11 -21.53
CA GLU A 707 2.84 0.51 -20.15
C GLU A 707 1.36 0.38 -19.77
N ASP A 708 0.45 0.75 -20.67
CA ASP A 708 -0.99 0.63 -20.44
C ASP A 708 -1.43 -0.83 -20.28
N TYR A 709 -0.87 -1.75 -21.07
CA TYR A 709 -1.19 -3.17 -20.95
C TYR A 709 -0.65 -3.76 -19.64
N VAL A 710 0.58 -3.44 -19.26
CA VAL A 710 1.15 -3.84 -17.98
C VAL A 710 0.28 -3.34 -16.83
N HIS A 711 -0.14 -2.08 -16.86
CA HIS A 711 -1.00 -1.50 -15.84
C HIS A 711 -2.38 -2.16 -15.78
N ASN A 712 -3.01 -2.45 -16.93
CA ASN A 712 -4.30 -3.12 -16.95
C ASN A 712 -4.21 -4.57 -16.46
N ALA A 713 -3.17 -5.32 -16.85
CA ALA A 713 -2.92 -6.67 -16.35
C ALA A 713 -2.63 -6.66 -14.83
N TRP A 714 -1.89 -5.67 -14.36
CA TRP A 714 -1.61 -5.45 -12.94
C TRP A 714 -2.88 -5.17 -12.14
N LYS A 715 -3.77 -4.31 -12.66
CA LYS A 715 -5.09 -4.04 -12.03
C LYS A 715 -5.93 -5.31 -11.88
N VAL A 716 -5.93 -6.18 -12.89
CA VAL A 716 -6.63 -7.48 -12.84
C VAL A 716 -6.01 -8.41 -11.78
N LEU A 717 -4.68 -8.43 -11.69
CA LEU A 717 -3.98 -9.31 -10.75
C LEU A 717 -4.15 -8.86 -9.29
N VAL A 718 -3.90 -7.57 -8.99
CA VAL A 718 -3.82 -7.07 -7.60
C VAL A 718 -4.65 -5.83 -7.28
N GLY A 719 -5.39 -5.28 -8.24
CA GLY A 719 -6.19 -4.06 -8.06
C GLY A 719 -5.42 -2.79 -8.34
N GLU A 720 -6.15 -1.68 -8.50
CA GLU A 720 -5.57 -0.39 -8.85
C GLU A 720 -4.99 0.35 -7.63
N ARG A 721 -5.72 0.34 -6.51
CA ARG A 721 -5.37 1.08 -5.28
C ARG A 721 -5.23 0.14 -4.09
N MET A 722 -4.32 0.49 -3.19
CA MET A 722 -4.27 -0.14 -1.87
C MET A 722 -5.53 0.23 -1.09
N LYS A 723 -6.10 -0.73 -0.33
CA LYS A 723 -7.14 -0.47 0.67
C LYS A 723 -6.49 -0.48 2.06
N GLY A 724 -6.57 0.63 2.79
CA GLY A 724 -5.85 0.87 4.04
C GLY A 724 -5.65 2.36 4.33
N ALA A 725 -4.93 2.70 5.41
CA ALA A 725 -4.83 4.07 5.91
C ALA A 725 -4.14 5.05 4.93
N SER A 726 -3.14 4.60 4.15
CA SER A 726 -2.56 5.32 3.02
C SER A 726 -2.90 4.64 1.69
N THR A 727 -3.67 5.31 0.83
CA THR A 727 -4.14 4.75 -0.46
C THR A 727 -3.31 5.27 -1.61
N THR A 728 -2.20 4.58 -1.88
CA THR A 728 -1.41 4.75 -3.10
C THR A 728 -1.87 3.74 -4.16
N TYR A 729 -1.60 4.01 -5.45
CA TYR A 729 -1.65 2.98 -6.48
C TYR A 729 -0.86 1.73 -6.03
N THR A 730 -1.42 0.54 -6.20
CA THR A 730 -0.77 -0.73 -5.77
C THR A 730 0.63 -0.86 -6.36
N ARG A 731 0.82 -0.49 -7.64
CA ARG A 731 2.13 -0.44 -8.31
C ARG A 731 3.15 0.46 -7.59
N ASN A 732 2.71 1.65 -7.17
CA ASN A 732 3.57 2.62 -6.48
C ASN A 732 3.86 2.17 -5.06
N TRP A 733 2.88 1.55 -4.40
CA TRP A 733 3.07 0.96 -3.08
C TRP A 733 4.13 -0.15 -3.15
N VAL A 734 4.01 -1.09 -4.08
CA VAL A 734 4.99 -2.18 -4.25
C VAL A 734 6.37 -1.62 -4.60
N TRP A 735 6.44 -0.69 -5.55
CA TRP A 735 7.68 -0.03 -5.95
C TRP A 735 8.40 0.66 -4.79
N ASN A 736 7.67 1.46 -3.99
CA ASN A 736 8.26 2.21 -2.90
C ASN A 736 8.63 1.33 -1.70
N ARG A 737 7.87 0.25 -1.43
CA ARG A 737 8.08 -0.62 -0.26
C ARG A 737 9.14 -1.69 -0.49
N LEU A 738 9.40 -2.06 -1.75
CA LEU A 738 10.44 -3.03 -2.11
C LEU A 738 11.75 -2.38 -2.56
N ALA A 739 11.84 -1.05 -2.51
CA ALA A 739 13.08 -0.32 -2.71
C ALA A 739 13.98 -0.44 -1.46
N ASP A 740 15.29 -0.59 -1.67
CA ASP A 740 16.28 -0.39 -0.62
C ASP A 740 16.59 1.11 -0.41
N ALA A 741 17.54 1.43 0.48
CA ALA A 741 17.92 2.81 0.78
C ALA A 741 18.58 3.53 -0.40
N ASN A 742 19.10 2.79 -1.38
CA ASN A 742 19.73 3.32 -2.59
C ASN A 742 18.73 3.42 -3.76
N GLN A 743 17.43 3.17 -3.52
CA GLN A 743 16.39 3.10 -4.54
C GLN A 743 16.59 1.95 -5.56
N ASP A 744 17.33 0.91 -5.17
CA ASP A 744 17.46 -0.31 -5.98
C ASP A 744 16.30 -1.28 -5.69
N HIS A 745 15.87 -1.99 -6.74
CA HIS A 745 14.79 -2.99 -6.66
C HIS A 745 15.30 -4.37 -7.02
N SER A 746 14.82 -5.37 -6.29
CA SER A 746 15.17 -6.77 -6.48
C SER A 746 13.91 -7.58 -6.85
N PRO A 747 13.87 -8.21 -8.04
CA PRO A 747 12.76 -9.08 -8.45
C PRO A 747 12.52 -10.23 -7.48
N ARG A 748 13.56 -10.65 -6.73
CA ARG A 748 13.46 -11.69 -5.70
C ARG A 748 12.40 -11.33 -4.66
N TYR A 749 12.46 -10.13 -4.09
CA TYR A 749 11.52 -9.70 -3.05
C TYR A 749 10.13 -9.44 -3.60
N LEU A 750 10.02 -9.05 -4.88
CA LEU A 750 8.73 -8.95 -5.57
C LEU A 750 8.06 -10.31 -5.73
N LEU A 751 8.78 -11.30 -6.26
CA LEU A 751 8.24 -12.65 -6.44
C LEU A 751 7.91 -13.32 -5.12
N GLN A 752 8.73 -13.08 -4.08
CA GLN A 752 8.44 -13.55 -2.73
C GLN A 752 7.17 -12.92 -2.16
N LEU A 753 6.98 -11.61 -2.33
CA LEU A 753 5.75 -10.93 -1.92
C LEU A 753 4.52 -11.57 -2.56
N PHE A 754 4.58 -11.85 -3.86
CA PHE A 754 3.49 -12.47 -4.60
C PHE A 754 3.26 -13.93 -4.25
N HIS A 755 4.32 -14.69 -3.98
CA HIS A 755 4.21 -16.06 -3.49
C HIS A 755 3.42 -16.11 -2.18
N GLU A 756 3.82 -15.29 -1.21
CA GLU A 756 3.15 -15.20 0.09
C GLU A 756 1.71 -14.68 -0.07
N ALA A 757 1.51 -13.68 -0.94
CA ALA A 757 0.19 -13.10 -1.17
C ALA A 757 -0.81 -14.11 -1.78
N VAL A 758 -0.36 -15.01 -2.68
CA VAL A 758 -1.21 -16.10 -3.20
C VAL A 758 -1.58 -17.09 -2.11
N GLN A 759 -0.63 -17.50 -1.27
CA GLN A 759 -0.95 -18.42 -0.17
C GLN A 759 -1.92 -17.79 0.83
N TRP A 760 -1.71 -16.51 1.14
CA TRP A 760 -2.60 -15.75 1.99
C TRP A 760 -4.00 -15.63 1.37
N GLU A 761 -4.10 -15.24 0.10
CA GLU A 761 -5.38 -15.08 -0.60
C GLU A 761 -6.16 -16.40 -0.70
N ARG A 762 -5.50 -17.54 -0.95
CA ARG A 762 -6.17 -18.86 -0.95
C ARG A 762 -6.84 -19.20 0.38
N ASN A 763 -6.25 -18.75 1.48
CA ASN A 763 -6.81 -18.99 2.81
C ASN A 763 -7.90 -17.98 3.14
N GLU A 764 -7.72 -16.71 2.74
CA GLU A 764 -8.68 -15.65 3.02
C GLU A 764 -9.95 -15.77 2.16
N GLU A 765 -9.84 -16.18 0.91
CA GLU A 765 -10.97 -16.40 0.01
C GLU A 765 -11.97 -17.45 0.55
N LYS A 766 -11.49 -18.41 1.36
CA LYS A 766 -12.36 -19.39 2.05
C LYS A 766 -13.16 -18.79 3.19
N LYS A 767 -12.69 -17.68 3.76
CA LYS A 767 -13.32 -16.98 4.89
C LYS A 767 -14.20 -15.83 4.42
N SER A 768 -13.72 -15.07 3.43
CA SER A 768 -14.35 -13.89 2.88
C SER A 768 -14.09 -13.86 1.37
N HIS A 769 -15.14 -14.15 0.62
CA HIS A 769 -15.10 -14.10 -0.84
C HIS A 769 -14.80 -12.69 -1.34
N TYR A 770 -13.96 -12.57 -2.38
CA TYR A 770 -13.60 -11.29 -2.98
C TYR A 770 -13.48 -11.42 -4.50
N GLU A 771 -14.29 -10.68 -5.25
CA GLU A 771 -14.46 -10.97 -6.69
C GLU A 771 -13.81 -9.95 -7.62
N LYS A 772 -13.19 -8.88 -7.09
CA LYS A 772 -12.69 -7.78 -7.91
C LYS A 772 -11.36 -8.08 -8.59
N THR A 773 -10.44 -8.72 -7.87
CA THR A 773 -9.10 -9.06 -8.36
C THR A 773 -8.73 -10.48 -7.95
N PHE A 774 -7.72 -11.04 -8.61
CA PHE A 774 -7.27 -12.39 -8.28
C PHE A 774 -6.57 -12.47 -6.92
N ILE A 775 -5.80 -11.45 -6.56
CA ILE A 775 -5.15 -11.28 -5.25
C ILE A 775 -5.59 -9.92 -4.69
N ARG A 776 -6.26 -9.87 -3.54
CA ARG A 776 -6.76 -8.58 -3.04
C ARG A 776 -5.59 -7.68 -2.57
N PRO A 777 -5.64 -6.35 -2.76
CA PRO A 777 -4.53 -5.45 -2.38
C PRO A 777 -4.06 -5.63 -0.93
N ARG A 778 -4.98 -5.94 -0.02
CA ARG A 778 -4.71 -6.19 1.40
C ARG A 778 -3.70 -7.31 1.61
N ALA A 779 -3.67 -8.34 0.75
CA ALA A 779 -2.71 -9.44 0.82
C ALA A 779 -1.26 -8.93 0.75
N LEU A 780 -0.99 -7.93 -0.10
CA LEU A 780 0.36 -7.34 -0.23
C LEU A 780 0.82 -6.69 1.08
N ILE A 781 -0.08 -6.00 1.79
CA ILE A 781 0.22 -5.41 3.11
C ILE A 781 0.52 -6.51 4.13
N ARG A 782 -0.28 -7.58 4.15
CA ARG A 782 -0.13 -8.68 5.11
C ARG A 782 1.15 -9.49 4.93
N CYS A 783 1.61 -9.60 3.70
CA CYS A 783 2.77 -10.41 3.37
C CYS A 783 4.10 -9.65 3.43
N LEU A 784 4.08 -8.31 3.40
CA LEU A 784 5.29 -7.48 3.46
C LEU A 784 6.18 -7.74 4.70
N PRO A 785 5.65 -7.97 5.92
CA PRO A 785 6.50 -8.29 7.07
C PRO A 785 7.40 -9.51 6.85
N LYS A 786 6.88 -10.58 6.25
CA LYS A 786 7.65 -11.80 5.95
C LYS A 786 8.74 -11.54 4.90
N VAL A 787 8.42 -10.73 3.89
CA VAL A 787 9.42 -10.26 2.90
C VAL A 787 10.52 -9.45 3.57
N SER A 788 10.16 -8.61 4.54
CA SER A 788 11.10 -7.79 5.27
C SER A 788 12.04 -8.59 6.16
N GLU A 789 11.53 -9.64 6.80
CA GLU A 789 12.34 -10.58 7.59
C GLU A 789 13.36 -11.32 6.72
N GLU A 790 12.95 -11.83 5.56
CA GLU A 790 13.87 -12.50 4.63
C GLU A 790 14.87 -11.54 3.99
N ALA A 791 14.46 -10.31 3.66
CA ALA A 791 15.37 -9.28 3.16
C ALA A 791 16.45 -8.93 4.19
N LEU A 792 16.07 -8.78 5.46
CA LEU A 792 17.02 -8.55 6.55
C LEU A 792 17.92 -9.77 6.80
N GLY A 793 17.37 -10.99 6.71
CA GLY A 793 18.14 -12.23 6.80
C GLY A 793 19.24 -12.30 5.74
N ALA A 794 18.92 -11.94 4.49
CA ALA A 794 19.89 -11.90 3.40
C ALA A 794 21.03 -10.90 3.65
N VAL A 795 20.74 -9.75 4.27
CA VAL A 795 21.76 -8.77 4.66
C VAL A 795 22.66 -9.33 5.78
N ARG A 796 22.08 -10.02 6.77
CA ARG A 796 22.83 -10.64 7.88
C ARG A 796 23.78 -11.74 7.40
N GLU A 797 23.30 -12.62 6.53
CA GLU A 797 24.10 -13.70 5.94
C GLU A 797 25.31 -13.16 5.17
N GLU A 798 25.15 -12.00 4.53
CA GLU A 798 26.15 -11.44 3.64
C GLU A 798 27.12 -10.49 4.34
N PHE A 799 26.64 -9.75 5.34
CA PHE A 799 27.36 -8.71 6.05
C PHE A 799 27.18 -8.89 7.56
N SER A 800 27.63 -10.01 8.11
CA SER A 800 27.57 -10.31 9.56
C SER A 800 28.25 -9.24 10.43
N GLU A 801 29.18 -8.48 9.85
CA GLU A 801 29.82 -7.31 10.46
C GLU A 801 28.81 -6.22 10.88
N LEU A 802 27.62 -6.19 10.27
CA LEU A 802 26.54 -5.25 10.59
C LEU A 802 25.68 -5.69 11.79
N ASP A 803 25.82 -6.91 12.32
CA ASP A 803 24.98 -7.41 13.40
C ASP A 803 24.90 -6.47 14.64
N PRO A 804 26.01 -5.87 15.12
CA PRO A 804 25.96 -4.91 16.23
C PRO A 804 25.08 -3.68 15.94
N LEU A 805 25.13 -3.19 14.70
CA LEU A 805 24.29 -2.08 14.25
C LEU A 805 22.83 -2.52 14.16
N LEU A 806 22.54 -3.70 13.59
CA LEU A 806 21.17 -4.22 13.45
C LEU A 806 20.48 -4.38 14.81
N ASP A 807 21.20 -4.85 15.82
CA ASP A 807 20.65 -5.00 17.17
C ASP A 807 20.39 -3.64 17.83
N THR A 808 21.25 -2.65 17.56
CA THR A 808 21.01 -1.26 17.97
C THR A 808 19.78 -0.66 17.30
N LEU A 809 19.61 -0.87 16.00
CA LEU A 809 18.45 -0.41 15.24
C LEU A 809 17.14 -1.01 15.77
N LYS A 810 17.15 -2.31 16.09
CA LYS A 810 16.00 -3.00 16.73
C LYS A 810 15.66 -2.40 18.09
N ARG A 811 16.67 -2.07 18.90
CA ARG A 811 16.48 -1.43 20.22
C ARG A 811 15.90 -0.02 20.09
N ILE A 812 16.30 0.75 19.08
CA ILE A 812 15.74 2.08 18.81
C ILE A 812 14.26 1.99 18.39
N GLY A 813 13.91 0.99 17.57
CA GLY A 813 12.51 0.63 17.28
C GLY A 813 11.72 1.66 16.44
N ARG A 814 12.37 2.69 15.88
CA ARG A 814 11.70 3.74 15.08
C ARG A 814 12.55 4.25 13.91
N THR A 815 11.91 4.69 12.84
CA THR A 815 12.56 5.37 11.70
C THR A 815 11.78 6.62 11.29
N PRO A 816 12.43 7.75 10.94
CA PRO A 816 13.87 8.00 10.89
C PRO A 816 14.53 8.06 12.28
N ILE A 817 15.85 7.92 12.30
CA ILE A 817 16.72 7.79 13.48
C ILE A 817 17.64 9.00 13.53
N HIS A 818 17.95 9.53 14.71
CA HIS A 818 18.93 10.59 14.83
C HIS A 818 20.35 10.06 14.66
N ALA A 819 21.22 10.78 13.94
CA ALA A 819 22.60 10.36 13.72
C ALA A 819 23.38 10.15 15.04
N ILE A 820 23.05 10.92 16.09
CA ILE A 820 23.64 10.79 17.42
C ILE A 820 23.39 9.40 18.05
N ASP A 821 22.24 8.79 17.74
CA ASP A 821 21.86 7.47 18.27
C ASP A 821 22.70 6.33 17.65
N LEU A 822 23.48 6.62 16.60
CA LEU A 822 24.33 5.67 15.86
C LEU A 822 25.83 5.92 16.04
N GLN A 823 26.25 6.84 16.90
CA GLN A 823 27.67 7.21 17.08
C GLN A 823 28.58 6.03 17.44
N GLU A 824 28.07 5.08 18.24
CA GLU A 824 28.81 3.87 18.63
C GLU A 824 29.17 2.95 17.45
N HIS A 825 28.54 3.17 16.28
CA HIS A 825 28.68 2.34 15.08
C HIS A 825 29.19 3.14 13.87
N GLU A 826 29.88 4.26 14.07
CA GLU A 826 30.31 5.17 12.99
C GLU A 826 31.06 4.44 11.85
N GLY A 827 31.91 3.46 12.20
CA GLY A 827 32.62 2.62 11.22
C GLY A 827 31.73 1.69 10.38
N LEU A 828 30.51 1.38 10.85
CA LEU A 828 29.54 0.53 10.16
C LEU A 828 28.51 1.33 9.36
N ILE A 829 28.35 2.63 9.62
CA ILE A 829 27.38 3.49 8.92
C ILE A 829 27.68 3.52 7.42
N PHE A 830 28.95 3.62 7.03
CA PHE A 830 29.34 3.62 5.62
C PHE A 830 28.89 2.33 4.92
N LEU A 831 29.19 1.17 5.52
CA LEU A 831 28.79 -0.13 5.00
C LEU A 831 27.25 -0.26 4.96
N ALA A 832 26.54 0.15 6.01
CA ALA A 832 25.08 0.12 6.07
C ALA A 832 24.43 0.96 4.96
N ARG A 833 25.01 2.11 4.61
CA ARG A 833 24.57 2.92 3.47
C ARG A 833 24.90 2.25 2.14
N GLU A 834 26.09 1.71 2.01
CA GLU A 834 26.53 1.03 0.80
C GLU A 834 25.64 -0.18 0.45
N VAL A 835 25.28 -0.99 1.45
CA VAL A 835 24.41 -2.16 1.25
C VAL A 835 22.93 -1.82 1.17
N GLY A 836 22.56 -0.53 1.19
CA GLY A 836 21.18 -0.09 1.02
C GLY A 836 20.31 -0.29 2.27
N LEU A 837 20.89 -0.56 3.44
CA LEU A 837 20.14 -0.67 4.70
C LEU A 837 19.72 0.70 5.25
N LEU A 838 20.55 1.73 5.04
CA LEU A 838 20.45 3.04 5.69
C LEU A 838 20.52 4.17 4.64
N ALA A 839 19.51 5.05 4.60
CA ALA A 839 19.50 6.27 3.76
C ALA A 839 19.71 7.51 4.62
N VAL A 840 20.24 8.59 4.03
CA VAL A 840 20.19 9.90 4.67
C VAL A 840 18.77 10.47 4.54
N TYR A 841 18.24 10.99 5.64
CA TYR A 841 16.89 11.54 5.71
C TYR A 841 16.89 13.07 5.82
N GLU A 842 17.71 13.62 6.71
CA GLU A 842 17.83 15.06 6.95
C GLU A 842 19.31 15.45 7.09
N GLU A 843 19.72 16.45 6.32
CA GLU A 843 21.05 17.08 6.39
C GLU A 843 20.90 18.54 6.80
N ARG A 844 21.81 19.04 7.64
CA ARG A 844 21.92 20.47 7.99
C ARG A 844 23.35 20.93 7.77
N GLY A 845 23.57 21.68 6.68
CA GLY A 845 24.93 22.00 6.25
C GLY A 845 25.64 20.74 5.78
N GLU A 846 26.79 20.44 6.38
CA GLU A 846 27.59 19.22 6.08
C GLU A 846 27.32 18.07 7.08
N GLU A 847 26.51 18.29 8.12
CA GLU A 847 26.20 17.26 9.12
C GLU A 847 24.89 16.53 8.81
N ILE A 848 24.96 15.20 8.86
CA ILE A 848 23.78 14.34 8.75
C ILE A 848 23.06 14.35 10.11
N VAL A 849 21.81 14.80 10.12
CA VAL A 849 21.00 14.90 11.34
C VAL A 849 20.20 13.63 11.58
N ARG A 850 19.66 13.04 10.50
CA ARG A 850 18.83 11.84 10.57
C ARG A 850 19.08 10.87 9.44
N TYR A 851 18.94 9.60 9.77
CA TYR A 851 18.94 8.47 8.83
C TYR A 851 17.56 7.83 8.75
N LYS A 852 17.25 7.19 7.61
CA LYS A 852 16.01 6.47 7.38
C LYS A 852 16.30 5.01 7.02
N ILE A 853 15.47 4.12 7.53
CA ILE A 853 15.41 2.71 7.15
C ILE A 853 14.26 2.56 6.15
N PRO A 854 14.50 1.97 4.96
CA PRO A 854 13.44 1.73 3.98
C PRO A 854 12.47 0.65 4.49
N ASP A 855 11.24 0.65 3.97
CA ASP A 855 10.23 -0.31 4.44
C ASP A 855 10.60 -1.77 4.16
N LEU A 856 11.48 -2.00 3.17
CA LEU A 856 12.03 -3.32 2.87
C LEU A 856 12.66 -3.98 4.11
N TYR A 857 13.30 -3.23 5.01
CA TYR A 857 13.92 -3.80 6.24
C TYR A 857 13.17 -3.46 7.53
N ARG A 858 12.22 -2.51 7.45
CA ARG A 858 11.58 -1.91 8.63
C ARG A 858 10.84 -2.93 9.51
N TYR A 859 10.06 -3.82 8.90
CA TYR A 859 9.29 -4.82 9.66
C TYR A 859 10.19 -5.89 10.25
N GLY A 860 11.21 -6.36 9.51
CA GLY A 860 12.20 -7.31 10.03
C GLY A 860 13.03 -6.75 11.20
N LEU A 861 13.23 -5.43 11.24
CA LEU A 861 13.84 -4.71 12.36
C LEU A 861 12.84 -4.34 13.47
N LYS A 862 11.56 -4.69 13.34
CA LYS A 862 10.48 -4.35 14.29
C LYS A 862 10.36 -2.85 14.56
N MET A 863 10.54 -2.03 13.52
CA MET A 863 10.55 -0.57 13.65
C MET A 863 9.22 0.07 13.22
N THR A 864 8.80 1.12 13.92
CA THR A 864 7.67 1.97 13.52
C THR A 864 8.15 3.21 12.76
N ARG A 865 7.26 3.86 11.99
CA ARG A 865 7.54 5.16 11.41
C ARG A 865 7.26 6.23 12.47
N LYS A 866 8.10 7.26 12.59
CA LYS A 866 7.82 8.45 13.41
C LYS A 866 8.21 9.71 12.66
N GLY A 867 7.25 10.55 12.31
CA GLY A 867 7.51 11.89 11.75
C GLY A 867 8.02 11.89 10.30
N GLN A 868 7.07 11.94 9.36
CA GLN A 868 7.27 12.63 8.08
C GLN A 868 6.85 14.09 8.31
N ALA A 869 7.76 14.90 8.83
CA ALA A 869 7.59 16.34 8.99
C ALA A 869 8.47 17.07 7.98
#